data_AF-A0A662T0N1-F1
#
_entry.id   AF-A0A662T0N1-F1
#
_cell.length_a   1.000
_cell.length_b   1.000
_cell.length_c   1.000
_cell.angle_alpha   90.00
_cell.angle_beta   90.00
_cell.angle_gamma   90.00
#
_symmetry.space_group_name_H-M   'P 1'
#
loop_
_entity.id
_entity.type
_entity.pdbx_description
1 polymer ?
#
loop_
_entity_poly.entity_id
_entity_poly.type
_entity_poly.pdbx_seq_one_letter_code
_entity_poly.pdbx_strand_id
1 'polypeptide(L)'
;MRAVLLAVVLLASLCQASALESGVSVTLEFRGISVEEADRYAAVRVDNLGYMGDPGRPRLPCGVYHVLLPPGAVRVEVEAQPSDAVELRVSKPVEPAQPPACPLIEYRAAQLDWGVYGSSSFYPGVLCEADGIGLLRGLRVARVRVYPVQYAPAEGRIVFYRRINIRLRIVEWGSQGRVWLTREVAEWAESRALNSGELSEYLPYMARSPSVDYLIVTREVFQPHLQPLVELKQALGLSVEVVTVESILGSYSGRDIPEKIRSCIQSYYQQHGTRYVLLVGGVDPDAINHPDTLAYDWEVPTRYIYNPDETAEYTHTPDFTPSDYYYAGLDGTWDGDGDGVFGESALYSGTGVDEADWYPEVYVGRLTVYEVEELQSYVQKLQAFEAAPENQQCFLLLGAISNYWNEDKDGDGYPDFSPEQHTDEAELKEAIAAEVSTIPCVKLYEAFGNLTEENVVAAIEGYKPLLVNFAGHGSVTSIMRKWGSDEDGNGLIDQYELHTAPALSFDSAAQLENPPFIMYADACLTAYIDHPDYWSLADALVVKCSTGGAVAYVGGTRVTWYRPGSLYGLNRELDWRFWGEYFWNGRTRPGEALYWSKVAYIEGGSCDLSSEMDRKDLLAYVLIGDPAATYRRGAPLHAKWTFMVYLAADNNLEELGIIDINEMEAIGSTQDVNVVVQVDRAPGYDTSNGDWTTTRRYYIVKDSNGTDTQIVSALIEDLGEVNMGDPQALADFLLWAMQEYPADHYCLVLWGHGGGWRHRRPTRDVCYDDTDVDYLSTLELEQALAQVYQQTTGRVDVIAMDACLMGMIEVGYQLSSYIQVFVASEEEVPGDGFPYDMILEALAASPDMTPEQLGQVIVQKYKSYYTTTFPYENATIAAFTGSGLQSIASALNTFAQSLMEALEAHRDKIAQARDESQVICFSYYRDLYSFAERARALVPDSSVRSAAQQLMNAIRSARLAEYHGTGRPKAQGISVYWPLEEDYIPDYESLKLSGATSWDEFLQAFYGRAVGLAKLVSWIIENPLVYLILPDNQGKPVGELPPINASVSDWTAAGYIAGIAAHEVLCYDTYPDVVDQSTGRLLAPEGYGLILLGGQIVSIPVWYYEVAAGETPVYPAYNSSGVWFVHRETGTPIPGTYLTWSDLNSGKDMFIVELFTDSDGRYVLIVYGIGWRGTFAAALYFDKQMWPDIQHHYYSWYIVSWTDNGNGRVDEPGADTYTVVAHG
;
A
#
# COMPACT_ATOMS: atom_id res chain seq x y z
N MET A 1 -51.30 23.13 20.92
CA MET A 1 -50.60 23.99 19.94
C MET A 1 -49.55 24.92 20.55
N ARG A 2 -49.71 25.48 21.76
CA ARG A 2 -48.64 26.27 22.44
C ARG A 2 -47.57 25.46 23.19
N ALA A 3 -47.81 24.17 23.46
CA ALA A 3 -46.81 23.29 24.08
C ALA A 3 -45.82 22.66 23.07
N VAL A 4 -46.20 22.56 21.80
CA VAL A 4 -45.35 22.00 20.72
C VAL A 4 -44.37 23.05 20.20
N LEU A 5 -44.74 24.33 20.18
CA LEU A 5 -43.81 25.42 19.80
C LEU A 5 -42.73 25.67 20.87
N LEU A 6 -43.02 25.43 22.16
CA LEU A 6 -42.02 25.63 23.21
C LEU A 6 -40.96 24.51 23.21
N ALA A 7 -41.34 23.28 22.84
CA ALA A 7 -40.41 22.15 22.71
C ALA A 7 -39.48 22.31 21.49
N VAL A 8 -39.98 22.86 20.37
CA VAL A 8 -39.15 23.12 19.17
C VAL A 8 -38.20 24.31 19.39
N VAL A 9 -38.58 25.33 20.16
CA VAL A 9 -37.68 26.44 20.52
C VAL A 9 -36.67 26.03 21.60
N LEU A 10 -37.03 25.14 22.54
CA LEU A 10 -36.10 24.60 23.53
C LEU A 10 -35.10 23.60 22.94
N LEU A 11 -35.51 22.78 21.96
CA LEU A 11 -34.59 21.92 21.19
C LEU A 11 -33.67 22.73 20.27
N ALA A 12 -34.11 23.86 19.72
CA ALA A 12 -33.25 24.78 18.98
C ALA A 12 -32.24 25.51 19.89
N SER A 13 -32.61 25.83 21.14
CA SER A 13 -31.67 26.42 22.12
C SER A 13 -30.76 25.40 22.81
N LEU A 14 -31.13 24.11 22.84
CA LEU A 14 -30.27 23.03 23.34
C LEU A 14 -29.30 22.51 22.26
N CYS A 15 -29.63 22.63 20.98
CA CYS A 15 -28.65 22.46 19.89
C CYS A 15 -27.69 23.65 19.75
N GLN A 16 -28.03 24.84 20.26
CA GLN A 16 -27.07 25.96 20.34
C GLN A 16 -26.14 25.88 21.57
N ALA A 17 -26.46 25.07 22.57
CA ALA A 17 -25.58 24.81 23.71
C ALA A 17 -24.57 23.68 23.45
N SER A 18 -24.85 22.76 22.51
CA SER A 18 -23.87 21.77 22.02
C SER A 18 -22.96 22.31 20.91
N ALA A 19 -23.29 23.48 20.33
CA ALA A 19 -22.47 24.15 19.32
C ALA A 19 -21.28 24.94 19.91
N LEU A 20 -21.11 24.93 21.23
CA LEU A 20 -20.01 25.62 21.93
C LEU A 20 -18.78 24.71 22.18
N GLU A 21 -18.81 23.45 21.73
CA GLU A 21 -17.72 22.48 21.95
C GLU A 21 -17.18 21.78 20.68
N SER A 22 -17.51 22.21 19.46
CA SER A 22 -16.90 21.65 18.24
C SER A 22 -15.45 22.14 18.09
N GLY A 23 -14.48 21.31 18.48
CA GLY A 23 -13.07 21.60 18.29
C GLY A 23 -12.23 20.33 18.24
N VAL A 24 -11.17 20.35 17.45
CA VAL A 24 -10.21 19.26 17.33
C VAL A 24 -9.14 19.44 18.40
N SER A 25 -8.75 18.37 19.09
CA SER A 25 -7.65 18.42 20.08
C SER A 25 -6.59 17.40 19.72
N VAL A 26 -5.34 17.84 19.69
CA VAL A 26 -4.18 17.02 19.34
C VAL A 26 -3.09 17.22 20.38
N THR A 27 -2.27 16.18 20.61
CA THR A 27 -1.17 16.22 21.58
C THR A 27 0.14 16.03 20.84
N LEU A 28 1.07 16.96 21.02
CA LEU A 28 2.42 16.87 20.47
C LEU A 28 3.42 16.50 21.56
N GLU A 29 4.34 15.59 21.21
CA GLU A 29 5.46 15.20 22.05
C GLU A 29 6.79 15.55 21.39
N PHE A 30 7.68 16.17 22.16
CA PHE A 30 9.00 16.62 21.72
C PHE A 30 10.09 15.92 22.51
N ARG A 31 11.15 15.48 21.83
CA ARG A 31 12.27 14.74 22.43
C ARG A 31 13.61 15.32 21.97
N GLY A 32 14.69 14.88 22.61
CA GLY A 32 16.06 15.19 22.19
C GLY A 32 16.43 16.68 22.19
N ILE A 33 16.12 17.42 23.27
CA ILE A 33 16.69 18.76 23.40
C ILE A 33 18.18 18.68 23.71
N SER A 34 19.00 19.41 22.94
CA SER A 34 20.42 19.61 23.21
C SER A 34 20.78 21.09 23.15
N VAL A 35 21.82 21.46 23.89
CA VAL A 35 22.36 22.81 23.93
C VAL A 35 23.87 22.72 23.85
N GLU A 36 24.44 23.39 22.85
CA GLU A 36 25.87 23.39 22.58
C GLU A 36 26.41 24.83 22.64
N GLU A 37 27.41 25.07 23.47
CA GLU A 37 28.01 26.40 23.62
C GLU A 37 29.38 26.48 22.92
N ALA A 38 29.38 26.75 21.62
CA ALA A 38 30.60 27.00 20.83
C ALA A 38 30.83 28.51 20.62
N ASP A 39 32.10 28.94 20.56
CA ASP A 39 32.49 30.32 20.25
C ASP A 39 31.78 31.40 21.10
N ARG A 40 30.97 32.26 20.46
CA ARG A 40 30.29 33.42 21.08
C ARG A 40 28.84 33.14 21.50
N TYR A 41 28.25 32.02 21.07
CA TYR A 41 26.82 31.77 21.18
C TYR A 41 26.50 30.37 21.73
N ALA A 42 25.22 30.16 22.06
CA ALA A 42 24.65 28.85 22.34
C ALA A 42 23.74 28.44 21.18
N ALA A 43 23.89 27.21 20.66
CA ALA A 43 22.95 26.61 19.72
C ALA A 43 21.99 25.70 20.50
N VAL A 44 20.69 25.84 20.25
CA VAL A 44 19.64 25.03 20.88
C VAL A 44 19.02 24.17 19.80
N ARG A 45 19.04 22.84 19.97
CA ARG A 45 18.48 21.90 19.00
C ARG A 45 17.42 21.04 19.67
N VAL A 46 16.41 20.67 18.89
CA VAL A 46 15.38 19.69 19.26
C VAL A 46 15.20 18.79 18.05
N ASP A 47 15.14 17.48 18.27
CA ASP A 47 15.00 16.51 17.19
C ASP A 47 13.79 16.84 16.30
N ASN A 48 13.98 16.73 14.98
CA ASN A 48 12.95 16.89 13.95
C ASN A 48 12.25 18.27 13.88
N LEU A 49 12.87 19.33 14.39
CA LEU A 49 12.35 20.70 14.28
C LEU A 49 13.24 21.61 13.41
N GLY A 50 12.58 22.51 12.68
CA GLY A 50 13.20 23.65 12.03
C GLY A 50 13.53 24.78 13.01
N TYR A 51 13.85 25.96 12.50
CA TYR A 51 14.25 27.11 13.31
C TYR A 51 13.51 28.38 12.93
N MET A 52 13.25 29.22 13.92
CA MET A 52 12.77 30.58 13.70
C MET A 52 13.79 31.42 12.90
N GLY A 53 13.29 32.21 11.95
CA GLY A 53 14.10 32.91 10.95
C GLY A 53 14.31 34.41 11.15
N ASP A 54 13.70 35.04 12.16
CA ASP A 54 13.74 36.49 12.42
C ASP A 54 15.18 37.03 12.62
N PRO A 55 15.76 37.78 11.67
CA PRO A 55 17.16 38.19 11.74
C PRO A 55 17.48 38.98 13.01
N GLY A 56 18.55 38.59 13.70
CA GLY A 56 19.01 39.25 14.93
C GLY A 56 18.27 38.84 16.20
N ARG A 57 17.17 38.08 16.13
CA ARG A 57 16.49 37.48 17.29
C ARG A 57 17.01 36.07 17.58
N PRO A 58 16.78 35.51 18.79
CA PRO A 58 17.23 34.15 19.11
C PRO A 58 16.71 33.10 18.12
N ARG A 59 17.61 32.33 17.52
CA ARG A 59 17.29 31.20 16.65
C ARG A 59 16.85 30.01 17.50
N LEU A 60 15.55 29.86 17.69
CA LEU A 60 14.96 28.78 18.49
C LEU A 60 14.28 27.71 17.62
N PRO A 61 14.26 26.44 18.07
CA PRO A 61 13.55 25.38 17.36
C PRO A 61 12.02 25.60 17.32
N CYS A 62 11.42 25.39 16.14
CA CYS A 62 9.96 25.43 15.94
C CYS A 62 9.52 24.41 14.87
N GLY A 63 8.24 24.04 14.87
CA GLY A 63 7.66 23.15 13.85
C GLY A 63 6.24 23.56 13.46
N VAL A 64 5.83 23.22 12.25
CA VAL A 64 4.47 23.39 11.74
C VAL A 64 3.81 22.02 11.67
N TYR A 65 2.60 21.92 12.22
CA TYR A 65 1.86 20.67 12.31
C TYR A 65 0.50 20.79 11.65
N HIS A 66 0.06 19.69 11.03
CA HIS A 66 -1.15 19.63 10.23
C HIS A 66 -2.26 18.94 10.99
N VAL A 67 -3.42 19.56 11.00
CA VAL A 67 -4.63 19.02 11.61
C VAL A 67 -5.73 19.04 10.55
N LEU A 68 -6.25 17.86 10.22
CA LEU A 68 -7.44 17.74 9.39
C LEU A 68 -8.61 18.38 10.14
N LEU A 69 -9.30 19.30 9.48
CA LEU A 69 -10.49 19.91 10.04
C LEU A 69 -11.74 19.18 9.55
N PRO A 70 -12.86 19.23 10.30
CA PRO A 70 -14.13 18.75 9.79
C PRO A 70 -14.55 19.44 8.48
N PRO A 71 -15.26 18.72 7.58
CA PRO A 71 -15.79 19.28 6.35
C PRO A 71 -16.53 20.61 6.56
N GLY A 72 -16.11 21.64 5.82
CA GLY A 72 -16.69 22.99 5.92
C GLY A 72 -16.09 23.90 6.99
N ALA A 73 -15.09 23.51 7.77
CA ALA A 73 -14.42 24.44 8.69
C ALA A 73 -13.58 25.49 7.93
N VAL A 74 -13.83 26.79 8.14
CA VAL A 74 -13.18 27.88 7.38
C VAL A 74 -12.23 28.70 8.26
N ARG A 75 -12.48 28.78 9.57
CA ARG A 75 -11.58 29.48 10.50
C ARG A 75 -11.51 28.77 11.84
N VAL A 76 -10.30 28.72 12.40
CA VAL A 76 -10.01 28.15 13.72
C VAL A 76 -9.28 29.13 14.61
N GLU A 77 -9.45 28.99 15.91
CA GLU A 77 -8.63 29.62 16.94
C GLU A 77 -7.87 28.52 17.70
N VAL A 78 -6.60 28.76 18.02
CA VAL A 78 -5.75 27.76 18.69
C VAL A 78 -5.47 28.13 20.14
N GLU A 79 -5.48 27.12 21.01
CA GLU A 79 -5.10 27.24 22.40
C GLU A 79 -4.10 26.11 22.75
N ALA A 80 -2.97 26.46 23.36
CA ALA A 80 -1.96 25.49 23.80
C ALA A 80 -1.97 25.32 25.33
N GLN A 81 -1.84 24.07 25.78
CA GLN A 81 -1.65 23.70 27.18
C GLN A 81 -0.35 22.89 27.31
N PRO A 82 0.75 23.48 27.79
CA PRO A 82 2.01 22.78 27.95
C PRO A 82 2.01 21.86 29.17
N SER A 83 2.83 20.82 29.13
CA SER A 83 3.14 19.95 30.26
C SER A 83 4.56 19.38 30.12
N ASP A 84 5.07 18.79 31.21
CA ASP A 84 6.42 18.18 31.27
C ASP A 84 7.54 19.15 30.83
N ALA A 85 7.65 20.26 31.59
CA ALA A 85 8.63 21.30 31.36
C ALA A 85 10.01 20.92 31.90
N VAL A 86 11.04 21.20 31.10
CA VAL A 86 12.47 21.08 31.43
C VAL A 86 13.09 22.46 31.40
N GLU A 87 13.73 22.87 32.49
CA GLU A 87 14.51 24.12 32.52
C GLU A 87 15.99 23.82 32.24
N LEU A 88 16.57 24.58 31.30
CA LEU A 88 17.99 24.57 30.96
C LEU A 88 18.57 25.98 31.15
N ARG A 89 19.89 26.05 31.31
CA ARG A 89 20.63 27.31 31.45
C ARG A 89 21.75 27.38 30.44
N VAL A 90 21.92 28.56 29.86
CA VAL A 90 23.05 28.91 28.99
C VAL A 90 23.87 30.03 29.59
N SER A 91 25.19 29.95 29.43
CA SER A 91 26.14 30.98 29.85
C SER A 91 26.42 32.02 28.77
N LYS A 92 26.13 31.66 27.51
CA LYS A 92 26.24 32.52 26.32
C LYS A 92 24.85 32.84 25.76
N PRO A 93 24.66 33.98 25.07
CA PRO A 93 23.42 34.24 24.36
C PRO A 93 23.16 33.14 23.32
N VAL A 94 21.91 32.71 23.17
CA VAL A 94 21.50 31.87 22.03
C VAL A 94 21.89 32.57 20.72
N GLU A 95 22.28 31.83 19.70
CA GLU A 95 22.71 32.43 18.43
C GLU A 95 21.57 33.21 17.76
N PRO A 96 21.85 34.40 17.17
CA PRO A 96 20.84 35.11 16.41
C PRO A 96 20.59 34.42 15.07
N ALA A 97 19.33 34.38 14.63
CA ALA A 97 19.01 33.98 13.27
C ALA A 97 19.69 34.97 12.29
N GLN A 98 20.31 34.43 11.25
CA GLN A 98 21.04 35.20 10.24
C GLN A 98 20.09 35.72 9.15
N PRO A 99 20.36 36.89 8.54
CA PRO A 99 19.54 37.37 7.45
C PRO A 99 19.68 36.45 6.23
N PRO A 100 18.64 36.34 5.39
CA PRO A 100 18.76 35.75 4.07
C PRO A 100 19.84 36.46 3.23
N ALA A 101 20.46 35.71 2.33
CA ALA A 101 21.40 36.22 1.34
C ALA A 101 20.83 36.01 -0.06
N CYS A 102 21.28 36.83 -1.00
CA CYS A 102 21.07 36.60 -2.42
C CYS A 102 22.39 36.88 -3.16
N PRO A 103 22.55 36.37 -4.38
CA PRO A 103 23.72 36.63 -5.22
C PRO A 103 24.14 38.08 -5.44
N LEU A 104 23.20 39.02 -5.35
CA LEU A 104 23.36 40.37 -5.87
C LEU A 104 23.58 41.42 -4.76
N ILE A 105 23.43 41.02 -3.49
CA ILE A 105 23.51 41.91 -2.33
C ILE A 105 24.65 41.44 -1.43
N GLU A 106 25.43 42.38 -0.92
CA GLU A 106 26.50 42.11 0.04
C GLU A 106 25.93 41.47 1.32
N TYR A 107 26.37 40.25 1.65
CA TYR A 107 25.91 39.56 2.86
C TYR A 107 26.55 40.17 4.12
N ARG A 108 25.72 40.46 5.13
CA ARG A 108 26.16 40.94 6.45
C ARG A 108 25.53 40.10 7.55
N ALA A 109 26.35 39.61 8.48
CA ALA A 109 25.86 38.82 9.61
C ALA A 109 24.90 39.63 10.51
N ALA A 110 23.93 38.94 11.12
CA ALA A 110 22.95 39.57 12.00
C ALA A 110 23.60 40.19 13.25
N GLN A 111 23.16 41.40 13.62
CA GLN A 111 23.42 41.97 14.95
C GLN A 111 22.36 41.51 15.95
N LEU A 112 22.74 41.38 17.23
CA LEU A 112 21.79 41.03 18.30
C LEU A 112 20.73 42.12 18.47
N ASP A 113 19.45 41.74 18.41
CA ASP A 113 18.33 42.59 18.81
C ASP A 113 18.33 42.72 20.34
N TRP A 114 18.96 43.79 20.86
CA TRP A 114 19.02 44.04 22.31
C TRP A 114 17.65 44.30 22.95
N GLY A 115 16.60 44.57 22.19
CA GLY A 115 15.23 44.61 22.70
C GLY A 115 14.75 43.23 23.17
N VAL A 116 15.17 42.16 22.50
CA VAL A 116 14.91 40.77 22.88
C VAL A 116 15.99 40.26 23.82
N TYR A 117 17.27 40.39 23.46
CA TYR A 117 18.39 39.85 24.25
C TYR A 117 18.58 40.52 25.62
N GLY A 118 18.10 41.76 25.79
CA GLY A 118 18.10 42.47 27.07
C GLY A 118 16.90 42.16 27.98
N SER A 119 15.95 41.33 27.54
CA SER A 119 14.69 41.09 28.23
C SER A 119 14.70 39.84 29.12
N SER A 120 13.97 39.87 30.23
CA SER A 120 13.64 38.70 31.06
C SER A 120 12.34 37.99 30.63
N SER A 121 11.60 38.55 29.67
CA SER A 121 10.42 37.91 29.11
C SER A 121 10.80 36.72 28.23
N PHE A 122 9.93 35.72 28.17
CA PHE A 122 10.11 34.60 27.25
C PHE A 122 9.89 35.06 25.80
N TYR A 123 10.81 34.67 24.93
CA TYR A 123 10.71 34.69 23.48
C TYR A 123 10.57 33.23 22.98
N PRO A 124 9.66 32.93 22.04
CA PRO A 124 8.72 33.85 21.37
C PRO A 124 7.56 34.35 22.25
N GLY A 125 7.29 33.73 23.41
CA GLY A 125 6.27 34.18 24.36
C GLY A 125 4.87 33.59 24.11
N VAL A 126 4.68 32.89 22.99
CA VAL A 126 3.53 32.04 22.68
C VAL A 126 4.01 30.60 22.43
N LEU A 127 3.14 29.61 22.65
CA LEU A 127 3.48 28.19 22.46
C LEU A 127 2.95 27.61 21.16
N CYS A 128 1.87 28.18 20.62
CA CYS A 128 1.40 27.88 19.28
C CYS A 128 0.65 29.07 18.69
N GLU A 129 0.53 29.09 17.36
CA GLU A 129 -0.30 30.02 16.61
C GLU A 129 -0.93 29.33 15.40
N ALA A 130 -2.09 29.83 14.97
CA ALA A 130 -2.75 29.33 13.77
C ALA A 130 -2.04 29.93 12.55
N ASP A 131 -1.45 29.07 11.73
CA ASP A 131 -0.63 29.44 10.57
C ASP A 131 -1.44 29.32 9.26
N GLY A 132 -2.76 29.54 9.34
CA GLY A 132 -3.70 29.46 8.22
C GLY A 132 -4.40 28.10 8.04
N ILE A 133 -5.37 28.09 7.13
CA ILE A 133 -6.10 26.89 6.67
C ILE A 133 -6.00 26.86 5.14
N GLY A 134 -5.60 25.72 4.58
CA GLY A 134 -5.64 25.47 3.15
C GLY A 134 -6.62 24.36 2.78
N LEU A 135 -6.94 24.23 1.49
CA LEU A 135 -7.47 22.97 0.97
C LEU A 135 -6.39 22.23 0.21
N LEU A 136 -6.24 20.94 0.52
CA LEU A 136 -5.38 20.04 -0.23
C LEU A 136 -6.28 19.10 -1.02
N ARG A 137 -6.52 19.46 -2.28
CA ARG A 137 -7.47 18.76 -3.18
C ARG A 137 -8.84 18.50 -2.54
N GLY A 138 -9.31 19.45 -1.74
CA GLY A 138 -10.61 19.45 -1.06
C GLY A 138 -10.57 19.03 0.42
N LEU A 139 -9.47 18.47 0.92
CA LEU A 139 -9.27 18.25 2.36
C LEU A 139 -8.93 19.57 3.04
N ARG A 140 -9.59 19.92 4.15
CA ARG A 140 -9.29 21.17 4.88
C ARG A 140 -8.23 20.89 5.92
N VAL A 141 -7.12 21.60 5.81
CA VAL A 141 -5.94 21.39 6.65
C VAL A 141 -5.66 22.68 7.41
N ALA A 142 -5.72 22.63 8.74
CA ALA A 142 -5.17 23.68 9.58
C ALA A 142 -3.68 23.47 9.78
N ARG A 143 -2.90 24.53 9.56
CA ARG A 143 -1.49 24.58 9.95
C ARG A 143 -1.39 25.22 11.32
N VAL A 144 -0.67 24.58 12.23
CA VAL A 144 -0.40 25.11 13.58
C VAL A 144 1.10 25.16 13.79
N ARG A 145 1.64 26.37 13.94
CA ARG A 145 3.04 26.56 14.30
C ARG A 145 3.21 26.43 15.80
N VAL A 146 4.22 25.69 16.24
CA VAL A 146 4.42 25.31 17.64
C VAL A 146 5.84 25.60 18.09
N TYR A 147 5.96 26.21 19.27
CA TYR A 147 7.20 26.69 19.87
C TYR A 147 7.48 25.96 21.20
N PRO A 148 8.06 24.75 21.15
CA PRO A 148 8.30 23.95 22.34
C PRO A 148 9.41 24.52 23.23
N VAL A 149 10.23 25.45 22.72
CA VAL A 149 11.31 26.11 23.43
C VAL A 149 10.96 27.59 23.68
N GLN A 150 11.10 28.02 24.92
CA GLN A 150 10.95 29.42 25.34
C GLN A 150 12.25 29.90 25.99
N TYR A 151 12.75 31.06 25.59
CA TYR A 151 14.02 31.60 26.07
C TYR A 151 13.83 32.97 26.72
N ALA A 152 14.33 33.15 27.94
CA ALA A 152 14.41 34.43 28.64
C ALA A 152 15.87 34.93 28.59
N PRO A 153 16.25 35.77 27.61
CA PRO A 153 17.65 35.99 27.26
C PRO A 153 18.50 36.64 28.34
N ALA A 154 17.98 37.65 29.04
CA ALA A 154 18.72 38.34 30.11
C ALA A 154 19.04 37.44 31.30
N GLU A 155 18.33 36.31 31.44
CA GLU A 155 18.51 35.32 32.51
C GLU A 155 19.30 34.10 32.06
N GLY A 156 19.61 33.97 30.77
CA GLY A 156 20.17 32.75 30.17
C GLY A 156 19.31 31.51 30.44
N ARG A 157 17.97 31.68 30.56
CA ARG A 157 17.03 30.62 30.96
C ARG A 157 16.23 30.11 29.78
N ILE A 158 16.29 28.81 29.53
CA ILE A 158 15.50 28.11 28.52
C ILE A 158 14.48 27.21 29.22
N VAL A 159 13.24 27.21 28.74
CA VAL A 159 12.20 26.26 29.14
C VAL A 159 11.79 25.46 27.91
N PHE A 160 11.92 24.15 27.98
CA PHE A 160 11.50 23.22 26.95
C PHE A 160 10.31 22.40 27.43
N TYR A 161 9.23 22.37 26.65
CA TYR A 161 8.04 21.59 26.96
C TYR A 161 8.05 20.30 26.15
N ARG A 162 8.17 19.16 26.84
CA ARG A 162 8.14 17.84 26.17
C ARG A 162 6.77 17.49 25.63
N ARG A 163 5.70 18.09 26.14
CA ARG A 163 4.34 17.84 25.66
C ARG A 163 3.53 19.12 25.59
N ILE A 164 2.87 19.35 24.45
CA ILE A 164 1.95 20.47 24.27
C ILE A 164 0.62 19.92 23.72
N ASN A 165 -0.46 20.12 24.48
CA ASN A 165 -1.81 19.81 24.01
C ASN A 165 -2.36 21.04 23.27
N ILE A 166 -2.77 20.87 22.02
CA ILE A 166 -3.29 21.93 21.17
C ILE A 166 -4.77 21.69 20.95
N ARG A 167 -5.59 22.70 21.22
CA ARG A 167 -7.03 22.70 20.94
C ARG A 167 -7.33 23.71 19.84
N LEU A 168 -7.94 23.23 18.76
CA LEU A 168 -8.43 24.02 17.65
C LEU A 168 -9.94 24.21 17.82
N ARG A 169 -10.38 25.43 18.14
CA ARG A 169 -11.80 25.79 18.18
C ARG A 169 -12.23 26.28 16.80
N ILE A 170 -13.21 25.64 16.20
CA ILE A 170 -13.78 26.10 14.92
C ILE A 170 -14.67 27.29 15.22
N VAL A 171 -14.34 28.44 14.63
CA VAL A 171 -15.07 29.71 14.86
C VAL A 171 -15.86 30.16 13.63
N GLU A 172 -15.62 29.54 12.48
CA GLU A 172 -16.36 29.83 11.24
C GLU A 172 -16.53 28.58 10.38
N TRP A 173 -17.73 28.41 9.85
CA TRP A 173 -18.13 27.30 8.98
C TRP A 173 -18.58 27.84 7.62
N GLY A 174 -18.21 27.13 6.57
CA GLY A 174 -18.60 27.37 5.19
C GLY A 174 -19.00 26.07 4.48
N SER A 175 -19.03 26.11 3.15
CA SER A 175 -19.37 24.94 2.33
C SER A 175 -18.18 24.01 2.12
N GLN A 176 -18.46 22.72 2.01
CA GLN A 176 -17.51 21.71 1.55
C GLN A 176 -17.74 21.41 0.07
N GLY A 177 -16.67 21.51 -0.72
CA GLY A 177 -16.64 21.11 -2.13
C GLY A 177 -16.42 19.60 -2.30
N ARG A 178 -16.27 19.15 -3.54
CA ARG A 178 -15.86 17.76 -3.80
C ARG A 178 -14.43 17.54 -3.32
N VAL A 179 -14.17 16.35 -2.81
CA VAL A 179 -12.82 15.89 -2.49
C VAL A 179 -12.36 14.95 -3.60
N TRP A 180 -11.25 15.33 -4.24
CA TRP A 180 -10.59 14.50 -5.24
C TRP A 180 -9.38 13.84 -4.59
N LEU A 181 -9.67 12.85 -3.76
CA LEU A 181 -8.65 12.11 -3.03
C LEU A 181 -7.82 11.30 -4.02
N THR A 182 -6.56 11.69 -4.18
CA THR A 182 -5.56 10.89 -4.89
C THR A 182 -4.76 10.10 -3.86
N ARG A 183 -4.03 9.08 -4.33
CA ARG A 183 -3.16 8.25 -3.47
C ARG A 183 -2.19 9.13 -2.67
N GLU A 184 -1.58 10.10 -3.33
CA GLU A 184 -0.57 10.98 -2.74
C GLU A 184 -1.16 11.88 -1.62
N VAL A 185 -2.40 12.33 -1.78
CA VAL A 185 -3.10 13.13 -0.76
C VAL A 185 -3.58 12.26 0.40
N ALA A 186 -3.99 11.01 0.14
CA ALA A 186 -4.36 10.06 1.18
C ALA A 186 -3.14 9.67 2.03
N GLU A 187 -2.03 9.29 1.39
CA GLU A 187 -0.77 8.95 2.06
C GLU A 187 -0.24 10.13 2.88
N TRP A 188 -0.31 11.35 2.33
CA TRP A 188 0.02 12.55 3.09
C TRP A 188 -0.91 12.72 4.30
N ALA A 189 -2.22 12.57 4.14
CA ALA A 189 -3.17 12.73 5.23
C ALA A 189 -2.97 11.69 6.34
N GLU A 190 -2.64 10.45 5.98
CA GLU A 190 -2.38 9.36 6.93
C GLU A 190 -1.05 9.54 7.67
N SER A 191 0.00 10.01 6.99
CA SER A 191 1.34 10.11 7.55
C SER A 191 1.64 11.45 8.24
N ARG A 192 1.00 12.55 7.82
CA ARG A 192 1.34 13.91 8.28
C ARG A 192 0.27 14.58 9.13
N ALA A 193 -1.01 14.22 8.98
CA ALA A 193 -2.04 14.80 9.82
C ALA A 193 -2.04 14.17 11.22
N LEU A 194 -2.05 15.01 12.26
CA LEU A 194 -2.06 14.58 13.66
C LEU A 194 -3.32 13.80 14.06
N ASN A 195 -4.34 13.80 13.22
CA ASN A 195 -5.67 13.24 13.44
C ASN A 195 -6.21 12.58 12.16
N SER A 196 -5.40 11.72 11.53
CA SER A 196 -5.72 11.03 10.27
C SER A 196 -7.07 10.29 10.26
N GLY A 197 -7.57 9.84 11.42
CA GLY A 197 -8.91 9.22 11.55
C GLY A 197 -10.08 10.11 11.10
N GLU A 198 -9.92 11.44 11.10
CA GLU A 198 -10.91 12.40 10.59
C GLU A 198 -11.06 12.34 9.05
N LEU A 199 -10.17 11.65 8.33
CA LEU A 199 -10.31 11.44 6.88
C LEU A 199 -11.65 10.75 6.53
N SER A 200 -12.18 9.91 7.44
CA SER A 200 -13.47 9.24 7.28
C SER A 200 -14.66 10.21 7.19
N GLU A 201 -14.57 11.41 7.79
CA GLU A 201 -15.61 12.44 7.72
C GLU A 201 -15.75 13.03 6.30
N TYR A 202 -14.71 12.87 5.46
CA TYR A 202 -14.73 13.32 4.07
C TYR A 202 -15.33 12.31 3.09
N LEU A 203 -15.59 11.06 3.50
CA LEU A 203 -16.17 10.01 2.63
C LEU A 203 -17.43 10.45 1.86
N PRO A 204 -18.39 11.21 2.43
CA PRO A 204 -19.58 11.66 1.70
C PRO A 204 -19.28 12.65 0.55
N TYR A 205 -18.11 13.27 0.56
CA TYR A 205 -17.68 14.30 -0.41
C TYR A 205 -16.72 13.76 -1.46
N MET A 206 -16.28 12.50 -1.34
CA MET A 206 -15.30 11.88 -2.23
C MET A 206 -15.90 11.59 -3.61
N ALA A 207 -15.19 12.04 -4.65
CA ALA A 207 -15.48 11.67 -6.03
C ALA A 207 -14.79 10.36 -6.41
N ARG A 208 -15.41 9.57 -7.30
CA ARG A 208 -14.97 8.18 -7.58
C ARG A 208 -13.83 8.07 -8.60
N SER A 209 -13.82 8.88 -9.65
CA SER A 209 -12.75 8.87 -10.68
C SER A 209 -12.76 10.15 -11.52
N PRO A 210 -11.59 10.68 -11.92
CA PRO A 210 -11.49 11.82 -12.82
C PRO A 210 -11.96 11.45 -14.24
N SER A 211 -12.46 12.42 -14.99
CA SER A 211 -12.83 12.27 -16.41
C SER A 211 -11.95 13.09 -17.35
N VAL A 212 -11.18 14.04 -16.81
CA VAL A 212 -10.13 14.79 -17.52
C VAL A 212 -8.98 15.00 -16.53
N ASP A 213 -7.93 14.19 -16.64
CA ASP A 213 -6.74 14.21 -15.79
C ASP A 213 -5.77 15.33 -16.16
N TYR A 214 -5.67 15.62 -17.46
CA TYR A 214 -4.63 16.46 -18.05
C TYR A 214 -5.26 17.52 -18.94
N LEU A 215 -5.17 18.78 -18.53
CA LEU A 215 -5.71 19.92 -19.26
C LEU A 215 -4.60 20.70 -19.97
N ILE A 216 -4.71 20.87 -21.29
CA ILE A 216 -3.83 21.75 -22.06
C ILE A 216 -4.55 23.06 -22.32
N VAL A 217 -4.01 24.16 -21.82
CA VAL A 217 -4.48 25.53 -22.14
C VAL A 217 -3.51 26.13 -23.14
N THR A 218 -4.03 26.52 -24.31
CA THR A 218 -3.18 26.97 -25.42
C THR A 218 -3.86 28.06 -26.26
N ARG A 219 -3.25 28.44 -27.37
CA ARG A 219 -3.80 29.34 -28.38
C ARG A 219 -4.27 28.58 -29.62
N GLU A 220 -5.22 29.15 -30.36
CA GLU A 220 -5.74 28.54 -31.59
C GLU A 220 -4.65 28.18 -32.61
N VAL A 221 -3.55 28.94 -32.67
CA VAL A 221 -2.42 28.68 -33.56
C VAL A 221 -1.69 27.36 -33.25
N PHE A 222 -1.64 26.95 -31.97
CA PHE A 222 -0.93 25.74 -31.52
C PHE A 222 -1.84 24.51 -31.46
N GLN A 223 -3.15 24.69 -31.26
CA GLN A 223 -4.11 23.60 -31.07
C GLN A 223 -4.00 22.46 -32.11
N PRO A 224 -3.88 22.71 -33.43
CA PRO A 224 -3.77 21.64 -34.43
C PRO A 224 -2.49 20.79 -34.31
N HIS A 225 -1.48 21.30 -33.63
CA HIS A 225 -0.15 20.69 -33.52
C HIS A 225 0.06 19.93 -32.20
N LEU A 226 -0.90 19.98 -31.28
CA LEU A 226 -0.85 19.27 -30.00
C LEU A 226 -1.31 17.82 -30.08
N GLN A 227 -1.90 17.39 -31.19
CA GLN A 227 -2.42 16.02 -31.33
C GLN A 227 -1.38 14.92 -30.98
N PRO A 228 -0.09 15.01 -31.39
CA PRO A 228 0.89 14.01 -30.99
C PRO A 228 1.21 14.00 -29.49
N LEU A 229 1.09 15.15 -28.82
CA LEU A 229 1.22 15.23 -27.36
C LEU A 229 0.00 14.62 -26.66
N VAL A 230 -1.21 14.92 -27.15
CA VAL A 230 -2.45 14.31 -26.67
C VAL A 230 -2.37 12.80 -26.75
N GLU A 231 -1.95 12.26 -27.90
CA GLU A 231 -1.77 10.81 -28.10
C GLU A 231 -0.71 10.21 -27.18
N LEU A 232 0.42 10.90 -27.00
CA LEU A 232 1.48 10.48 -26.07
C LEU A 232 0.94 10.34 -24.64
N LYS A 233 0.21 11.35 -24.15
CA LYS A 233 -0.34 11.34 -22.78
C LYS A 233 -1.50 10.37 -22.61
N GLN A 234 -2.35 10.21 -23.62
CA GLN A 234 -3.38 9.16 -23.63
C GLN A 234 -2.77 7.75 -23.60
N ALA A 235 -1.62 7.55 -24.25
CA ALA A 235 -0.88 6.28 -24.16
C ALA A 235 -0.25 6.02 -22.78
N LEU A 236 -0.22 7.02 -21.88
CA LEU A 236 0.14 6.88 -20.47
C LEU A 236 -1.09 6.70 -19.56
N GLY A 237 -2.27 6.49 -20.13
CA GLY A 237 -3.52 6.33 -19.39
C GLY A 237 -4.16 7.63 -18.90
N LEU A 238 -3.66 8.80 -19.31
CA LEU A 238 -4.23 10.08 -18.93
C LEU A 238 -5.38 10.47 -19.86
N SER A 239 -6.49 10.92 -19.27
CA SER A 239 -7.56 11.59 -20.03
C SER A 239 -7.16 13.05 -20.31
N VAL A 240 -7.05 13.40 -21.59
CA VAL A 240 -6.48 14.70 -22.03
C VAL A 240 -7.53 15.54 -22.73
N GLU A 241 -7.62 16.81 -22.35
CA GLU A 241 -8.46 17.82 -23.04
C GLU A 241 -7.61 19.03 -23.45
N VAL A 242 -7.89 19.59 -24.63
CA VAL A 242 -7.23 20.81 -25.14
C VAL A 242 -8.23 21.95 -25.24
N VAL A 243 -7.95 23.06 -24.56
CA VAL A 243 -8.80 24.24 -24.50
C VAL A 243 -8.00 25.47 -24.97
N THR A 244 -8.60 26.31 -25.80
CA THR A 244 -7.94 27.54 -26.26
C THR A 244 -8.31 28.74 -25.38
N VAL A 245 -7.39 29.69 -25.21
CA VAL A 245 -7.67 30.96 -24.49
C VAL A 245 -8.87 31.67 -25.14
N GLU A 246 -8.98 31.65 -26.47
CA GLU A 246 -10.11 32.20 -27.21
C GLU A 246 -11.45 31.60 -26.76
N SER A 247 -11.52 30.27 -26.60
CA SER A 247 -12.71 29.60 -26.10
C SER A 247 -13.01 29.94 -24.63
N ILE A 248 -11.96 30.14 -23.83
CA ILE A 248 -12.06 30.51 -22.41
C ILE A 248 -12.67 31.91 -22.28
N LEU A 249 -12.20 32.88 -23.08
CA LEU A 249 -12.70 34.26 -23.06
C LEU A 249 -14.20 34.37 -23.33
N GLY A 250 -14.75 33.44 -24.11
CA GLY A 250 -16.19 33.37 -24.41
C GLY A 250 -17.03 32.58 -23.40
N SER A 251 -16.40 31.72 -22.59
CA SER A 251 -17.11 30.70 -21.79
C SER A 251 -16.99 30.92 -20.27
N TYR A 252 -15.96 31.61 -19.81
CA TYR A 252 -15.66 31.82 -18.39
C TYR A 252 -15.68 33.30 -18.01
N SER A 253 -16.19 33.58 -16.81
CA SER A 253 -16.14 34.92 -16.19
C SER A 253 -14.82 35.13 -15.45
N GLY A 254 -14.41 36.39 -15.33
CA GLY A 254 -13.22 36.83 -14.61
C GLY A 254 -12.96 38.31 -14.94
N ARG A 255 -12.25 39.04 -14.09
CA ARG A 255 -11.96 40.47 -14.32
C ARG A 255 -11.05 40.67 -15.52
N ASP A 256 -10.06 39.78 -15.64
CA ASP A 256 -9.05 39.79 -16.69
C ASP A 256 -8.80 38.39 -17.26
N ILE A 257 -7.82 38.26 -18.18
CA ILE A 257 -7.55 37.00 -18.86
C ILE A 257 -6.99 35.92 -17.91
N PRO A 258 -5.98 36.19 -17.06
CA PRO A 258 -5.49 35.17 -16.13
C PRO A 258 -6.57 34.68 -15.16
N GLU A 259 -7.48 35.55 -14.68
CA GLU A 259 -8.59 35.11 -13.82
C GLU A 259 -9.60 34.21 -14.56
N LYS A 260 -9.85 34.47 -15.85
CA LYS A 260 -10.68 33.58 -16.68
C LYS A 260 -10.01 32.23 -16.93
N ILE A 261 -8.69 32.19 -17.14
CA ILE A 261 -7.93 30.95 -17.26
C ILE A 261 -8.01 30.15 -15.97
N ARG A 262 -7.77 30.78 -14.81
CA ARG A 262 -7.90 30.14 -13.49
C ARG A 262 -9.33 29.63 -13.25
N SER A 263 -10.34 30.40 -13.64
CA SER A 263 -11.75 29.97 -13.56
C SER A 263 -12.06 28.75 -14.43
N CYS A 264 -11.44 28.64 -15.60
CA CYS A 264 -11.51 27.43 -16.42
C CYS A 264 -10.89 26.23 -15.69
N ILE A 265 -9.68 26.39 -15.16
CA ILE A 265 -8.99 25.32 -14.42
C ILE A 265 -9.79 24.89 -13.18
N GLN A 266 -10.33 25.82 -12.40
CA GLN A 266 -11.25 25.55 -11.29
C GLN A 266 -12.45 24.71 -11.72
N SER A 267 -13.07 25.05 -12.85
CA SER A 267 -14.20 24.28 -13.39
C SER A 267 -13.80 22.86 -13.75
N TYR A 268 -12.67 22.68 -14.45
CA TYR A 268 -12.15 21.35 -14.81
C TYR A 268 -11.77 20.51 -13.59
N TYR A 269 -11.11 21.11 -12.60
CA TYR A 269 -10.83 20.46 -11.32
C TYR A 269 -12.13 20.01 -10.62
N GLN A 270 -13.10 20.90 -10.43
CA GLN A 270 -14.34 20.58 -9.69
C GLN A 270 -15.22 19.56 -10.42
N GLN A 271 -15.33 19.65 -11.76
CA GLN A 271 -16.23 18.80 -12.54
C GLN A 271 -15.59 17.49 -12.98
N HIS A 272 -14.29 17.51 -13.29
CA HIS A 272 -13.59 16.42 -13.96
C HIS A 272 -12.39 15.85 -13.19
N GLY A 273 -11.97 16.47 -12.08
CA GLY A 273 -10.92 15.94 -11.22
C GLY A 273 -9.49 16.15 -11.73
N THR A 274 -9.28 17.11 -12.62
CA THR A 274 -7.99 17.44 -13.23
C THR A 274 -6.83 17.48 -12.23
N ARG A 275 -5.70 16.90 -12.66
CA ARG A 275 -4.46 16.81 -11.88
C ARG A 275 -3.35 17.65 -12.48
N TYR A 276 -3.21 17.65 -13.80
CA TYR A 276 -2.13 18.36 -14.49
C TYR A 276 -2.68 19.43 -15.41
N VAL A 277 -1.98 20.57 -15.46
CA VAL A 277 -2.28 21.67 -16.38
C VAL A 277 -1.00 22.05 -17.11
N LEU A 278 -1.05 22.02 -18.45
CA LEU A 278 0.03 22.49 -19.29
C LEU A 278 -0.39 23.77 -20.02
N LEU A 279 0.31 24.85 -19.74
CA LEU A 279 0.15 26.13 -20.43
C LEU A 279 1.07 26.14 -21.66
N VAL A 280 0.52 26.21 -22.86
CA VAL A 280 1.29 26.19 -24.12
C VAL A 280 1.21 27.55 -24.80
N GLY A 281 2.24 28.35 -24.58
CA GLY A 281 2.42 29.70 -25.11
C GLY A 281 3.36 30.53 -24.23
N GLY A 282 4.04 31.50 -24.87
CA GLY A 282 4.89 32.48 -24.20
C GLY A 282 4.10 33.50 -23.37
N VAL A 283 4.83 34.30 -22.58
CA VAL A 283 4.28 35.42 -21.79
C VAL A 283 4.70 36.72 -22.47
N ASP A 284 3.75 37.64 -22.67
CA ASP A 284 4.08 39.00 -23.10
C ASP A 284 4.75 39.75 -21.93
N PRO A 285 5.97 40.28 -22.09
CA PRO A 285 6.65 41.12 -21.09
C PRO A 285 5.82 42.33 -20.63
N ASP A 286 4.93 42.86 -21.47
CA ASP A 286 4.06 44.00 -21.14
C ASP A 286 2.68 43.58 -20.60
N ALA A 287 2.43 42.27 -20.41
CA ALA A 287 1.12 41.75 -20.00
C ALA A 287 0.59 42.35 -18.69
N ILE A 288 1.49 42.75 -17.77
CA ILE A 288 1.11 43.39 -16.50
C ILE A 288 0.36 44.72 -16.71
N ASN A 289 0.68 45.45 -17.78
CA ASN A 289 0.06 46.75 -18.07
C ASN A 289 -1.26 46.61 -18.83
N HIS A 290 -1.50 45.45 -19.44
CA HIS A 290 -2.65 45.19 -20.31
C HIS A 290 -3.29 43.80 -20.08
N PRO A 291 -3.64 43.42 -18.83
CA PRO A 291 -4.03 42.04 -18.47
C PRO A 291 -5.35 41.56 -19.11
N ASP A 292 -6.11 42.48 -19.71
CA ASP A 292 -7.40 42.22 -20.36
C ASP A 292 -7.30 41.95 -21.87
N THR A 293 -6.11 42.11 -22.45
CA THR A 293 -5.90 42.01 -23.91
C THR A 293 -4.75 41.10 -24.24
N LEU A 294 -4.89 40.33 -25.32
CA LEU A 294 -3.80 39.54 -25.89
C LEU A 294 -3.15 40.37 -27.00
N ALA A 295 -1.87 40.70 -26.83
CA ALA A 295 -1.07 41.41 -27.82
C ALA A 295 -0.60 40.49 -28.95
N TYR A 296 -0.44 39.19 -28.65
CA TYR A 296 0.10 38.21 -29.59
C TYR A 296 -0.81 36.98 -29.72
N ASP A 297 -0.63 36.22 -30.79
CA ASP A 297 -1.37 34.98 -31.08
C ASP A 297 -0.77 33.74 -30.39
N TRP A 298 0.48 33.81 -29.94
CA TRP A 298 1.16 32.78 -29.13
C TRP A 298 1.00 32.97 -27.61
N GLU A 299 0.48 34.12 -27.17
CA GLU A 299 0.49 34.54 -25.77
C GLU A 299 -0.46 33.72 -24.88
N VAL A 300 0.05 33.10 -23.82
CA VAL A 300 -0.75 32.56 -22.72
C VAL A 300 -0.34 33.28 -21.44
N PRO A 301 -1.13 34.23 -20.92
CA PRO A 301 -0.73 35.08 -19.81
C PRO A 301 -0.35 34.30 -18.53
N THR A 302 0.59 34.83 -17.77
CA THR A 302 0.83 34.45 -16.37
C THR A 302 0.18 35.46 -15.43
N ARG A 303 0.18 35.18 -14.12
CA ARG A 303 -0.25 36.16 -13.11
C ARG A 303 0.97 36.78 -12.44
N TYR A 304 0.94 38.10 -12.31
CA TYR A 304 1.91 38.87 -11.52
C TYR A 304 1.42 38.94 -10.07
N ILE A 305 2.21 38.37 -9.16
CA ILE A 305 1.95 38.32 -7.72
C ILE A 305 2.75 39.40 -7.03
N TYR A 306 2.10 40.21 -6.19
CA TYR A 306 2.76 41.29 -5.46
C TYR A 306 3.59 40.73 -4.31
N ASN A 307 4.89 40.95 -4.39
CA ASN A 307 5.87 40.37 -3.48
C ASN A 307 7.17 41.22 -3.54
N PRO A 308 7.13 42.45 -2.99
CA PRO A 308 8.23 43.40 -3.08
C PRO A 308 9.43 42.97 -2.22
N ASP A 309 10.64 43.19 -2.73
CA ASP A 309 11.88 42.99 -1.97
C ASP A 309 13.01 43.95 -2.39
N GLU A 310 14.19 43.79 -1.79
CA GLU A 310 15.35 44.65 -2.04
C GLU A 310 16.01 44.44 -3.41
N THR A 311 15.51 43.52 -4.24
CA THR A 311 16.11 43.16 -5.55
C THR A 311 15.38 43.80 -6.74
N ALA A 312 14.47 44.73 -6.46
CA ALA A 312 13.67 45.49 -7.42
C ALA A 312 14.44 45.96 -8.66
N GLU A 313 15.68 46.45 -8.50
CA GLU A 313 16.48 47.02 -9.59
C GLU A 313 16.95 46.02 -10.66
N TYR A 314 16.85 44.72 -10.41
CA TYR A 314 17.31 43.66 -11.32
C TYR A 314 16.22 43.13 -12.24
N THR A 315 15.00 43.65 -12.12
CA THR A 315 13.85 43.20 -12.90
C THR A 315 13.06 44.40 -13.42
N HIS A 316 12.31 44.22 -14.50
CA HIS A 316 11.53 45.31 -15.09
C HIS A 316 10.15 45.46 -14.40
N THR A 317 9.80 44.54 -13.51
CA THR A 317 8.59 44.53 -12.67
C THR A 317 9.00 44.38 -11.19
N PRO A 318 9.57 45.45 -10.59
CA PRO A 318 10.35 45.42 -9.34
C PRO A 318 9.61 44.88 -8.10
N ASP A 319 8.29 44.98 -8.06
CA ASP A 319 7.47 44.54 -6.93
C ASP A 319 6.64 43.26 -7.22
N PHE A 320 6.78 42.70 -8.42
CA PHE A 320 5.93 41.62 -8.89
C PHE A 320 6.72 40.38 -9.35
N THR A 321 6.24 39.24 -8.90
CA THR A 321 6.73 37.92 -9.30
C THR A 321 5.71 37.27 -10.24
N PRO A 322 6.02 37.06 -11.53
CA PRO A 322 5.19 36.28 -12.43
C PRO A 322 5.26 34.82 -11.99
N SER A 323 4.08 34.25 -11.72
CA SER A 323 3.99 32.92 -11.14
C SER A 323 2.79 32.16 -11.67
N ASP A 324 3.06 30.96 -12.16
CA ASP A 324 2.02 30.00 -12.52
C ASP A 324 1.49 29.24 -11.28
N TYR A 325 2.04 29.48 -10.08
CA TYR A 325 1.45 28.99 -8.82
C TYR A 325 0.01 29.48 -8.67
N TYR A 326 -0.30 30.68 -9.15
CA TYR A 326 -1.67 31.21 -9.21
C TYR A 326 -2.67 30.25 -9.90
N TYR A 327 -2.21 29.47 -10.89
CA TYR A 327 -3.03 28.49 -11.59
C TYR A 327 -3.05 27.12 -10.88
N ALA A 328 -2.16 26.88 -9.93
CA ALA A 328 -2.08 25.67 -9.11
C ALA A 328 -2.93 25.78 -7.84
N GLY A 329 -2.88 26.93 -7.15
CA GLY A 329 -3.70 27.25 -5.98
C GLY A 329 -5.05 27.80 -6.42
N LEU A 330 -6.10 27.00 -6.29
CA LEU A 330 -7.43 27.25 -6.86
C LEU A 330 -8.42 27.79 -5.83
N ASP A 331 -8.02 28.01 -4.58
CA ASP A 331 -8.89 28.59 -3.56
C ASP A 331 -8.79 30.11 -3.45
N GLY A 332 -9.87 30.71 -2.92
CA GLY A 332 -9.95 32.16 -2.73
C GLY A 332 -9.85 32.96 -4.04
N THR A 333 -9.74 34.27 -3.90
CA THR A 333 -9.65 35.21 -5.02
C THR A 333 -8.21 35.56 -5.39
N TRP A 334 -7.25 35.32 -4.48
CA TRP A 334 -5.90 35.89 -4.50
C TRP A 334 -5.89 37.42 -4.52
N ASP A 335 -7.00 38.06 -4.18
CA ASP A 335 -7.19 39.51 -4.12
C ASP A 335 -8.35 39.71 -3.16
N GLY A 336 -8.04 39.62 -1.88
CA GLY A 336 -8.99 39.46 -0.78
C GLY A 336 -9.70 40.77 -0.44
N ASP A 337 -9.02 41.90 -0.64
CA ASP A 337 -9.57 43.23 -0.44
C ASP A 337 -10.17 43.88 -1.70
N GLY A 338 -9.93 43.31 -2.88
CA GLY A 338 -10.52 43.73 -4.14
C GLY A 338 -9.86 44.95 -4.75
N ASP A 339 -8.60 45.24 -4.43
CA ASP A 339 -7.87 46.41 -4.93
C ASP A 339 -7.19 46.19 -6.30
N GLY A 340 -7.16 44.94 -6.78
CA GLY A 340 -6.58 44.55 -8.07
C GLY A 340 -5.09 44.20 -8.00
N VAL A 341 -4.50 44.16 -6.82
CA VAL A 341 -3.18 43.61 -6.51
C VAL A 341 -3.38 42.17 -6.06
N PHE A 342 -2.58 41.23 -6.59
CA PHE A 342 -2.82 39.80 -6.38
C PHE A 342 -1.76 39.16 -5.49
N GLY A 343 -2.21 38.31 -4.55
CA GLY A 343 -1.39 37.44 -3.73
C GLY A 343 -0.58 38.19 -2.68
N GLU A 344 -1.12 39.29 -2.17
CA GLU A 344 -0.47 40.09 -1.13
C GLU A 344 -0.30 39.28 0.16
N SER A 345 0.80 39.51 0.87
CA SER A 345 0.95 39.00 2.23
C SER A 345 0.03 39.76 3.19
N ALA A 346 -0.14 39.22 4.40
CA ALA A 346 -0.89 39.90 5.46
C ALA A 346 -0.37 41.32 5.79
N LEU A 347 0.89 41.62 5.45
CA LEU A 347 1.48 42.96 5.64
C LEU A 347 0.95 43.98 4.62
N TYR A 348 0.70 43.54 3.38
CA TYR A 348 0.32 44.41 2.27
C TYR A 348 -1.19 44.40 1.98
N SER A 349 -1.88 43.27 2.24
CA SER A 349 -3.33 43.17 2.07
C SER A 349 -4.09 44.11 2.99
N GLY A 350 -5.06 44.85 2.45
CA GLY A 350 -6.00 45.66 3.21
C GLY A 350 -6.88 44.87 4.19
N THR A 351 -6.95 43.54 4.04
CA THR A 351 -7.63 42.65 4.99
C THR A 351 -6.77 42.23 6.19
N GLY A 352 -5.44 42.40 6.11
CA GLY A 352 -4.49 41.90 7.10
C GLY A 352 -4.37 40.37 7.13
N VAL A 353 -4.77 39.69 6.05
CA VAL A 353 -4.68 38.23 5.86
C VAL A 353 -3.88 37.95 4.60
N ASP A 354 -3.13 36.86 4.59
CA ASP A 354 -2.44 36.38 3.39
C ASP A 354 -3.45 35.94 2.33
N GLU A 355 -3.30 36.48 1.13
CA GLU A 355 -4.23 36.24 0.02
C GLU A 355 -3.83 35.07 -0.86
N ALA A 356 -2.58 34.63 -0.78
CA ALA A 356 -2.07 33.52 -1.58
C ALA A 356 -2.57 32.16 -1.06
N ASP A 357 -2.86 31.27 -2.00
CA ASP A 357 -3.18 29.88 -1.73
C ASP A 357 -1.93 29.02 -1.89
N TRP A 358 -1.53 28.39 -0.79
CA TRP A 358 -0.26 27.69 -0.66
C TRP A 358 -0.37 26.18 -0.80
N TYR A 359 -1.57 25.65 -1.04
CA TYR A 359 -1.78 24.24 -1.32
C TYR A 359 -2.24 24.10 -2.78
N PRO A 360 -1.56 23.27 -3.58
CA PRO A 360 -1.90 23.13 -4.99
C PRO A 360 -3.01 22.09 -5.19
N GLU A 361 -4.10 22.48 -5.84
CA GLU A 361 -5.10 21.53 -6.34
C GLU A 361 -4.60 20.81 -7.59
N VAL A 362 -3.83 21.49 -8.44
CA VAL A 362 -3.32 20.96 -9.71
C VAL A 362 -1.85 21.28 -9.90
N TYR A 363 -1.15 20.45 -10.68
CA TYR A 363 0.26 20.63 -10.99
C TYR A 363 0.41 21.34 -12.35
N VAL A 364 0.98 22.54 -12.34
CA VAL A 364 1.09 23.40 -13.52
C VAL A 364 2.51 23.40 -14.08
N GLY A 365 2.64 23.17 -15.39
CA GLY A 365 3.86 23.44 -16.15
C GLY A 365 3.57 24.34 -17.35
N ARG A 366 4.61 24.99 -17.88
CA ARG A 366 4.50 25.91 -19.01
C ARG A 366 5.48 25.57 -20.13
N LEU A 367 5.01 25.58 -21.36
CA LEU A 367 5.83 25.60 -22.57
C LEU A 367 5.83 26.99 -23.17
N THR A 368 6.95 27.70 -23.02
CA THR A 368 7.21 29.05 -23.53
C THR A 368 7.53 29.03 -25.04
N VAL A 369 6.60 28.50 -25.83
CA VAL A 369 6.68 28.47 -27.30
C VAL A 369 6.11 29.74 -27.91
N TYR A 370 6.77 30.26 -28.93
CA TYR A 370 6.39 31.45 -29.69
C TYR A 370 6.03 31.10 -31.13
N GLU A 371 6.54 29.98 -31.64
CA GLU A 371 6.32 29.50 -33.00
C GLU A 371 5.91 28.02 -33.02
N VAL A 372 5.21 27.60 -34.09
CA VAL A 372 4.72 26.22 -34.22
C VAL A 372 5.86 25.21 -34.27
N GLU A 373 6.96 25.56 -34.94
CA GLU A 373 8.13 24.71 -35.09
C GLU A 373 8.77 24.37 -33.73
N GLU A 374 8.74 25.31 -32.78
CA GLU A 374 9.26 25.12 -31.43
C GLU A 374 8.42 24.11 -30.66
N LEU A 375 7.10 24.22 -30.75
CA LEU A 375 6.18 23.25 -30.16
C LEU A 375 6.40 21.85 -30.74
N GLN A 376 6.51 21.73 -32.06
CA GLN A 376 6.76 20.45 -32.72
C GLN A 376 8.09 19.84 -32.27
N SER A 377 9.15 20.65 -32.17
CA SER A 377 10.46 20.20 -31.70
C SER A 377 10.40 19.74 -30.24
N TYR A 378 9.71 20.48 -29.38
CA TYR A 378 9.52 20.07 -27.98
C TYR A 378 8.77 18.75 -27.87
N VAL A 379 7.66 18.59 -28.60
CA VAL A 379 6.85 17.36 -28.55
C VAL A 379 7.68 16.16 -29.00
N GLN A 380 8.51 16.29 -30.04
CA GLN A 380 9.43 15.22 -30.47
C GLN A 380 10.46 14.89 -29.37
N LYS A 381 11.00 15.92 -28.72
CA LYS A 381 11.95 15.74 -27.61
C LYS A 381 11.30 15.02 -26.43
N LEU A 382 10.09 15.42 -26.04
CA LEU A 382 9.33 14.75 -24.99
C LEU A 382 9.00 13.31 -25.36
N GLN A 383 8.55 13.04 -26.59
CA GLN A 383 8.34 11.67 -27.08
C GLN A 383 9.62 10.84 -26.97
N ALA A 384 10.78 11.40 -27.31
CA ALA A 384 12.05 10.72 -27.18
C ALA A 384 12.41 10.41 -25.71
N PHE A 385 12.16 11.35 -24.79
CA PHE A 385 12.38 11.17 -23.36
C PHE A 385 11.47 10.09 -22.76
N GLU A 386 10.16 10.15 -23.05
CA GLU A 386 9.19 9.20 -22.50
C GLU A 386 9.25 7.82 -23.18
N ALA A 387 9.96 7.70 -24.30
CA ALA A 387 10.23 6.45 -24.99
C ALA A 387 11.68 5.94 -24.81
N ALA A 388 12.55 6.67 -24.11
CA ALA A 388 13.99 6.39 -24.07
C ALA A 388 14.30 5.03 -23.42
N PRO A 389 15.25 4.23 -23.97
CA PRO A 389 15.70 2.99 -23.36
C PRO A 389 16.51 3.21 -22.07
N GLU A 390 16.69 2.14 -21.30
CA GLU A 390 17.32 2.02 -19.96
C GLU A 390 18.71 2.65 -19.78
N ASN A 391 19.32 3.25 -20.79
CA ASN A 391 20.73 3.65 -20.79
C ASN A 391 20.99 5.02 -20.14
N GLN A 392 19.95 5.78 -19.77
CA GLN A 392 20.05 7.04 -19.03
C GLN A 392 19.88 6.75 -17.53
N GLN A 393 20.99 6.47 -16.84
CA GLN A 393 20.96 6.11 -15.42
C GLN A 393 21.96 6.92 -14.59
N CYS A 394 22.24 8.18 -14.96
CA CYS A 394 23.06 9.02 -14.09
C CYS A 394 22.41 10.36 -13.75
N PHE A 395 22.77 10.86 -12.59
CA PHE A 395 22.37 12.14 -12.05
C PHE A 395 23.59 13.06 -12.03
N LEU A 396 23.56 14.14 -12.83
CA LEU A 396 24.63 15.12 -12.88
C LEU A 396 24.40 16.22 -11.82
N LEU A 397 25.31 16.31 -10.87
CA LEU A 397 25.28 17.27 -9.76
C LEU A 397 26.33 18.36 -9.96
N LEU A 398 25.87 19.61 -10.00
CA LEU A 398 26.65 20.80 -10.28
C LEU A 398 26.58 21.76 -9.08
N GLY A 399 27.71 22.03 -8.42
CA GLY A 399 27.77 22.82 -7.18
C GLY A 399 28.79 23.95 -7.28
N ALA A 400 28.32 25.21 -7.33
CA ALA A 400 29.17 26.38 -7.34
C ALA A 400 29.37 26.96 -5.93
N ILE A 401 30.23 27.99 -5.80
CA ILE A 401 30.29 28.81 -4.58
C ILE A 401 29.27 29.94 -4.70
N SER A 402 28.35 30.04 -3.74
CA SER A 402 27.25 31.02 -3.72
C SER A 402 27.60 32.35 -3.05
N ASN A 403 28.46 32.34 -2.03
CA ASN A 403 29.00 33.57 -1.43
C ASN A 403 30.26 33.31 -0.61
N TYR A 404 31.04 34.38 -0.42
CA TYR A 404 32.08 34.47 0.59
C TYR A 404 31.61 35.41 1.71
N TRP A 405 32.03 35.14 2.95
CA TRP A 405 31.65 35.95 4.10
C TRP A 405 32.53 37.20 4.18
N ASN A 406 31.92 38.34 4.49
CA ASN A 406 32.64 39.60 4.69
C ASN A 406 33.52 39.51 5.94
N GLU A 407 34.81 39.78 5.76
CA GLU A 407 35.79 39.86 6.82
C GLU A 407 36.53 41.21 6.76
N ASP A 408 35.82 42.33 6.94
CA ASP A 408 36.40 43.69 7.08
C ASP A 408 37.37 43.76 8.28
N LYS A 409 38.61 43.32 8.04
CA LYS A 409 39.69 43.13 9.02
C LYS A 409 40.68 44.28 9.01
N ASP A 410 40.79 45.01 7.92
CA ASP A 410 41.89 45.97 7.70
C ASP A 410 41.42 47.44 7.61
N GLY A 411 40.12 47.68 7.40
CA GLY A 411 39.49 48.99 7.40
C GLY A 411 39.87 49.89 6.22
N ASP A 412 40.29 49.32 5.09
CA ASP A 412 40.72 50.07 3.90
C ASP A 412 39.54 50.68 3.09
N GLY A 413 38.32 50.22 3.37
CA GLY A 413 37.08 50.69 2.77
C GLY A 413 36.62 49.90 1.55
N TYR A 414 37.32 48.82 1.17
CA TYR A 414 36.86 47.80 0.23
C TYR A 414 36.34 46.56 1.00
N PRO A 415 35.38 45.80 0.45
CA PRO A 415 34.94 44.57 1.07
C PRO A 415 35.99 43.47 0.87
N ASP A 416 36.55 43.00 1.97
CA ASP A 416 37.43 41.82 2.00
C ASP A 416 36.62 40.57 2.34
N PHE A 417 37.00 39.45 1.72
CA PHE A 417 36.28 38.20 1.86
C PHE A 417 37.13 37.14 2.53
N SER A 418 36.53 36.37 3.43
CA SER A 418 37.22 35.24 4.07
C SER A 418 37.40 34.08 3.08
N PRO A 419 38.64 33.59 2.85
CA PRO A 419 38.86 32.38 2.06
C PRO A 419 38.27 31.13 2.74
N GLU A 420 38.26 31.11 4.07
CA GLU A 420 37.85 29.96 4.88
C GLU A 420 36.33 29.92 5.16
N GLN A 421 35.62 31.06 5.02
CA GLN A 421 34.19 31.17 5.30
C GLN A 421 33.43 31.53 4.02
N HIS A 422 32.87 30.53 3.35
CA HIS A 422 32.04 30.67 2.15
C HIS A 422 30.93 29.61 2.13
N THR A 423 29.84 29.84 1.38
CA THR A 423 28.83 28.80 1.13
C THR A 423 29.19 28.09 -0.16
N ASP A 424 29.62 26.84 -0.02
CA ASP A 424 29.89 25.93 -1.13
C ASP A 424 28.68 25.03 -1.38
N GLU A 425 28.08 25.12 -2.56
CA GLU A 425 26.92 24.30 -2.90
C GLU A 425 27.26 22.84 -3.17
N ALA A 426 28.55 22.47 -3.22
CA ALA A 426 28.95 21.07 -3.11
C ALA A 426 28.34 20.42 -1.87
N GLU A 427 28.18 21.14 -0.75
CA GLU A 427 27.52 20.63 0.46
C GLU A 427 26.07 20.20 0.19
N LEU A 428 25.28 21.05 -0.47
CA LEU A 428 23.90 20.74 -0.85
C LEU A 428 23.85 19.56 -1.82
N LYS A 429 24.77 19.51 -2.79
CA LYS A 429 24.83 18.41 -3.75
C LYS A 429 25.26 17.09 -3.13
N GLU A 430 26.15 17.11 -2.15
CA GLU A 430 26.52 15.92 -1.38
C GLU A 430 25.38 15.45 -0.49
N ALA A 431 24.61 16.36 0.11
CA ALA A 431 23.39 16.00 0.84
C ALA A 431 22.37 15.31 -0.07
N ILE A 432 22.13 15.85 -1.27
CA ILE A 432 21.26 15.19 -2.27
C ILE A 432 21.84 13.85 -2.69
N ALA A 433 23.15 13.76 -2.99
CA ALA A 433 23.79 12.53 -3.44
C ALA A 433 23.74 11.41 -2.38
N ALA A 434 23.92 11.76 -1.09
CA ALA A 434 23.93 10.80 0.01
C ALA A 434 22.59 10.06 0.17
N GLU A 435 21.52 10.72 -0.24
CA GLU A 435 20.15 10.25 -0.04
C GLU A 435 19.57 9.60 -1.31
N VAL A 436 20.29 9.64 -2.44
CA VAL A 436 19.86 9.05 -3.72
C VAL A 436 20.77 7.87 -4.08
N SER A 437 20.55 6.74 -3.41
CA SER A 437 21.37 5.52 -3.52
C SER A 437 21.14 4.71 -4.82
N THR A 438 20.08 5.00 -5.57
CA THR A 438 19.60 4.16 -6.68
C THR A 438 20.07 4.61 -8.08
N ILE A 439 20.73 5.78 -8.20
CA ILE A 439 21.24 6.30 -9.47
C ILE A 439 22.71 6.78 -9.32
N PRO A 440 23.64 6.31 -10.18
CA PRO A 440 25.00 6.84 -10.25
C PRO A 440 25.06 8.37 -10.37
N CYS A 441 25.78 9.02 -9.45
CA CYS A 441 25.96 10.47 -9.45
C CYS A 441 27.30 10.89 -10.11
N VAL A 442 27.25 11.84 -11.04
CA VAL A 442 28.41 12.52 -11.62
C VAL A 442 28.53 13.90 -10.99
N LYS A 443 29.70 14.25 -10.45
CA LYS A 443 29.90 15.44 -9.62
C LYS A 443 30.84 16.45 -10.27
N LEU A 444 30.35 17.65 -10.54
CA LEU A 444 31.16 18.79 -10.96
C LEU A 444 30.99 19.93 -9.98
N TYR A 445 32.02 20.20 -9.18
CA TYR A 445 31.99 21.22 -8.14
C TYR A 445 33.08 22.25 -8.35
N GLU A 446 32.80 23.50 -7.97
CA GLU A 446 33.81 24.55 -7.98
C GLU A 446 34.94 24.22 -7.01
N ALA A 447 34.64 23.64 -5.84
CA ALA A 447 35.65 23.17 -4.88
C ALA A 447 36.57 22.07 -5.43
N PHE A 448 36.14 21.32 -6.46
CA PHE A 448 36.99 20.36 -7.16
C PHE A 448 37.78 20.99 -8.32
N GLY A 449 37.53 22.26 -8.62
CA GLY A 449 38.11 22.98 -9.75
C GLY A 449 37.63 22.48 -11.12
N ASN A 450 36.55 21.69 -11.17
CA ASN A 450 36.09 21.01 -12.39
C ASN A 450 34.73 21.51 -12.93
N LEU A 451 34.09 22.50 -12.30
CA LEU A 451 32.83 23.09 -12.77
C LEU A 451 33.03 24.12 -13.90
N THR A 452 33.59 23.76 -15.05
CA THR A 452 33.69 24.68 -16.21
C THR A 452 32.55 24.43 -17.20
N GLU A 453 32.18 25.44 -17.99
CA GLU A 453 31.20 25.26 -19.07
C GLU A 453 31.55 24.12 -20.03
N GLU A 454 32.83 24.01 -20.41
CA GLU A 454 33.34 22.91 -21.22
C GLU A 454 33.08 21.53 -20.57
N ASN A 455 33.33 21.41 -19.26
CA ASN A 455 33.11 20.17 -18.53
C ASN A 455 31.62 19.85 -18.34
N VAL A 456 30.77 20.86 -18.13
CA VAL A 456 29.32 20.65 -18.01
C VAL A 456 28.74 20.16 -19.33
N VAL A 457 29.08 20.80 -20.46
CA VAL A 457 28.66 20.36 -21.79
C VAL A 457 29.16 18.94 -22.07
N ALA A 458 30.45 18.68 -21.84
CA ALA A 458 31.03 17.36 -22.03
C ALA A 458 30.39 16.29 -21.14
N ALA A 459 30.00 16.63 -19.91
CA ALA A 459 29.32 15.70 -19.00
C ALA A 459 27.89 15.38 -19.46
N ILE A 460 27.14 16.39 -19.90
CA ILE A 460 25.77 16.20 -20.42
C ILE A 460 25.80 15.31 -21.67
N GLU A 461 26.68 15.59 -22.63
CA GLU A 461 26.75 14.84 -23.88
C GLU A 461 27.41 13.46 -23.71
N GLY A 462 28.40 13.36 -22.83
CA GLY A 462 29.17 12.14 -22.59
C GLY A 462 28.45 11.12 -21.71
N TYR A 463 27.96 11.55 -20.55
CA TYR A 463 27.28 10.67 -19.59
C TYR A 463 25.79 10.53 -19.84
N LYS A 464 25.18 11.45 -20.61
CA LYS A 464 23.77 11.40 -21.00
C LYS A 464 22.85 11.27 -19.79
N PRO A 465 22.94 12.24 -18.85
CA PRO A 465 22.21 12.15 -17.60
C PRO A 465 20.71 12.07 -17.84
N LEU A 466 20.02 11.37 -16.95
CA LEU A 466 18.56 11.44 -16.86
C LEU A 466 18.15 12.72 -16.14
N LEU A 467 18.95 13.12 -15.14
CA LEU A 467 18.66 14.19 -14.21
C LEU A 467 19.88 15.11 -14.09
N VAL A 468 19.63 16.41 -14.01
CA VAL A 468 20.66 17.43 -13.80
C VAL A 468 20.23 18.33 -12.65
N ASN A 469 21.13 18.61 -11.72
CA ASN A 469 20.85 19.53 -10.62
C ASN A 469 22.00 20.50 -10.44
N PHE A 470 21.66 21.79 -10.41
CA PHE A 470 22.61 22.89 -10.22
C PHE A 470 22.25 23.68 -8.97
N ALA A 471 23.24 24.12 -8.21
CA ALA A 471 23.06 25.21 -7.25
C ALA A 471 24.23 26.20 -7.33
N GLY A 472 23.87 27.48 -7.28
CA GLY A 472 24.81 28.59 -7.36
C GLY A 472 24.16 29.86 -7.88
N HIS A 473 24.96 30.67 -8.58
CA HIS A 473 24.48 31.91 -9.16
C HIS A 473 23.75 31.67 -10.50
N GLY A 474 22.80 32.55 -10.82
CA GLY A 474 22.11 32.55 -12.09
C GLY A 474 22.03 33.95 -12.70
N SER A 475 21.91 33.99 -14.01
CA SER A 475 21.50 35.14 -14.80
C SER A 475 20.43 34.68 -15.79
N VAL A 476 19.79 35.64 -16.46
CA VAL A 476 18.76 35.35 -17.48
C VAL A 476 19.23 34.27 -18.45
N THR A 477 20.49 34.36 -18.89
CA THR A 477 21.03 33.51 -19.95
C THR A 477 22.02 32.45 -19.46
N SER A 478 22.26 32.28 -18.16
CA SER A 478 23.31 31.35 -17.69
C SER A 478 23.16 30.92 -16.23
N ILE A 479 23.55 29.69 -15.93
CA ILE A 479 23.98 29.31 -14.58
C ILE A 479 25.47 29.63 -14.45
N MET A 480 25.87 30.18 -13.31
CA MET A 480 27.13 30.88 -13.12
C MET A 480 27.92 30.29 -11.96
N ARG A 481 29.24 30.19 -12.13
CA ARG A 481 30.20 29.88 -11.07
C ARG A 481 30.94 31.13 -10.60
N LYS A 482 31.35 31.11 -9.35
CA LYS A 482 32.17 32.15 -8.71
C LYS A 482 33.32 31.50 -7.95
N TRP A 483 34.51 32.07 -8.02
CA TRP A 483 35.66 31.62 -7.25
C TRP A 483 36.59 32.78 -6.93
N GLY A 484 37.39 32.66 -5.87
CA GLY A 484 38.43 33.62 -5.53
C GLY A 484 39.59 32.90 -4.84
N SER A 485 40.76 33.52 -4.89
CA SER A 485 41.96 33.05 -4.20
C SER A 485 42.78 34.25 -3.77
N ASP A 486 43.33 34.19 -2.56
CA ASP A 486 44.28 35.16 -2.01
C ASP A 486 45.55 35.20 -2.88
N GLU A 487 45.62 36.11 -3.86
CA GLU A 487 46.73 36.20 -4.82
C GLU A 487 47.91 37.00 -4.23
N ASP A 488 47.65 37.92 -3.31
CA ASP A 488 48.65 38.81 -2.70
C ASP A 488 49.25 38.27 -1.38
N GLY A 489 48.65 37.25 -0.78
CA GLY A 489 49.07 36.57 0.44
C GLY A 489 48.67 37.27 1.74
N ASN A 490 47.67 38.15 1.71
CA ASN A 490 47.21 38.94 2.86
C ASN A 490 46.25 38.14 3.79
N GLY A 491 45.83 36.94 3.38
CA GLY A 491 44.91 36.07 4.11
C GLY A 491 43.44 36.36 3.84
N LEU A 492 43.13 37.19 2.85
CA LEU A 492 41.80 37.62 2.42
C LEU A 492 41.68 37.41 0.91
N ILE A 493 40.44 37.39 0.42
CA ILE A 493 40.16 37.48 -1.02
C ILE A 493 39.67 38.91 -1.25
N ASP A 494 40.41 39.69 -2.01
CA ASP A 494 40.03 41.06 -2.35
C ASP A 494 38.96 41.05 -3.45
N GLN A 495 38.18 42.13 -3.55
CA GLN A 495 37.13 42.23 -4.56
C GLN A 495 37.63 41.98 -6.02
N TYR A 496 38.86 42.36 -6.33
CA TYR A 496 39.44 42.18 -7.67
C TYR A 496 40.02 40.78 -7.92
N GLU A 497 40.14 39.95 -6.88
CA GLU A 497 40.55 38.54 -6.93
C GLU A 497 39.34 37.59 -7.08
N LEU A 498 38.12 38.13 -6.98
CA LEU A 498 36.90 37.39 -7.28
C LEU A 498 36.65 37.30 -8.79
N HIS A 499 36.39 36.09 -9.24
CA HIS A 499 36.07 35.77 -10.62
C HIS A 499 34.68 35.15 -10.74
N THR A 500 34.03 35.43 -11.87
CA THR A 500 32.72 34.85 -12.22
C THR A 500 32.72 34.43 -13.68
N ALA A 501 32.15 33.26 -13.99
CA ALA A 501 32.00 32.76 -15.35
C ALA A 501 30.75 31.86 -15.48
N PRO A 502 30.22 31.63 -16.68
CA PRO A 502 29.18 30.63 -16.88
C PRO A 502 29.67 29.22 -16.54
N ALA A 503 28.83 28.46 -15.83
CA ALA A 503 28.91 27.00 -15.75
C ALA A 503 28.11 26.35 -16.90
N LEU A 504 27.09 27.04 -17.43
CA LEU A 504 26.41 26.73 -18.69
C LEU A 504 25.72 27.99 -19.19
N SER A 505 26.07 28.45 -20.39
CA SER A 505 25.44 29.60 -21.04
C SER A 505 24.31 29.20 -21.99
N PHE A 506 23.47 30.18 -22.35
CA PHE A 506 22.39 30.04 -23.33
C PHE A 506 22.91 29.48 -24.67
N ASP A 507 24.03 30.02 -25.16
CA ASP A 507 24.58 29.62 -26.46
C ASP A 507 25.00 28.15 -26.48
N SER A 508 25.63 27.67 -25.41
CA SER A 508 25.99 26.26 -25.26
C SER A 508 24.76 25.38 -25.03
N ALA A 509 23.85 25.81 -24.17
CA ALA A 509 22.62 25.08 -23.84
C ALA A 509 21.71 24.86 -25.05
N ALA A 510 21.58 25.87 -25.93
CA ALA A 510 20.76 25.80 -27.13
C ALA A 510 21.33 24.84 -28.20
N GLN A 511 22.60 24.41 -28.07
CA GLN A 511 23.32 23.62 -29.06
C GLN A 511 23.66 22.19 -28.60
N LEU A 512 23.18 21.77 -27.43
CA LEU A 512 23.48 20.44 -26.91
C LEU A 512 22.97 19.30 -27.83
N GLU A 513 23.79 18.25 -27.95
CA GLU A 513 23.46 17.04 -28.71
C GLU A 513 23.34 15.81 -27.78
N ASN A 514 22.42 15.86 -26.81
CA ASN A 514 22.19 14.82 -25.81
C ASN A 514 20.76 14.25 -25.87
N PRO A 515 20.53 12.99 -25.44
CA PRO A 515 19.17 12.56 -25.14
C PRO A 515 18.61 13.34 -23.93
N PRO A 516 17.30 13.62 -23.89
CA PRO A 516 16.78 14.69 -23.03
C PRO A 516 16.81 14.34 -21.53
N PHE A 517 16.75 15.35 -20.67
CA PHE A 517 16.78 15.21 -19.20
C PHE A 517 15.78 16.11 -18.47
N ILE A 518 15.64 15.89 -17.16
CA ILE A 518 14.97 16.81 -16.23
C ILE A 518 16.04 17.62 -15.48
N MET A 519 15.82 18.93 -15.32
CA MET A 519 16.75 19.80 -14.61
C MET A 519 16.08 20.61 -13.50
N TYR A 520 16.69 20.63 -12.33
CA TYR A 520 16.40 21.60 -11.27
C TYR A 520 17.62 22.51 -11.09
N ALA A 521 17.44 23.81 -11.27
CA ALA A 521 18.50 24.79 -11.08
C ALA A 521 18.15 25.71 -9.92
N ASP A 522 18.81 25.51 -8.77
CA ASP A 522 18.84 26.49 -7.71
C ASP A 522 19.72 27.68 -8.13
N ALA A 523 19.10 28.59 -8.89
CA ALA A 523 19.77 29.73 -9.52
C ALA A 523 18.75 30.80 -9.88
N CYS A 524 19.13 32.07 -9.65
CA CYS A 524 18.27 33.21 -9.92
C CYS A 524 18.05 33.44 -11.42
N LEU A 525 16.84 33.90 -11.80
CA LEU A 525 16.50 34.44 -13.12
C LEU A 525 16.63 33.46 -14.31
N THR A 526 16.95 32.19 -14.09
CA THR A 526 17.17 31.22 -15.18
C THR A 526 15.89 30.78 -15.88
N ALA A 527 14.72 31.10 -15.32
CA ALA A 527 13.39 30.93 -15.90
C ALA A 527 12.62 32.26 -15.99
N TYR A 528 13.29 33.38 -16.31
CA TYR A 528 12.68 34.70 -16.43
C TYR A 528 11.72 34.81 -17.65
N ILE A 529 10.52 34.28 -17.49
CA ILE A 529 9.51 34.08 -18.56
C ILE A 529 8.97 35.37 -19.22
N ASP A 530 9.09 36.51 -18.54
CA ASP A 530 8.58 37.82 -18.98
C ASP A 530 9.69 38.80 -19.34
N HIS A 531 10.93 38.35 -19.58
CA HIS A 531 12.03 39.27 -19.89
C HIS A 531 11.82 40.00 -21.25
N PRO A 532 11.98 41.34 -21.33
CA PRO A 532 11.66 42.10 -22.55
C PRO A 532 12.60 41.83 -23.73
N ASP A 533 13.89 41.58 -23.46
CA ASP A 533 14.93 41.55 -24.51
C ASP A 533 15.62 40.19 -24.72
N TYR A 534 15.42 39.21 -23.83
CA TYR A 534 16.23 38.00 -23.75
C TYR A 534 15.38 36.77 -23.45
N TRP A 535 15.84 35.63 -23.96
CA TRP A 535 15.26 34.32 -23.73
C TRP A 535 16.04 33.72 -22.57
N SER A 536 15.34 33.04 -21.67
CA SER A 536 15.94 32.50 -20.46
C SER A 536 16.80 31.26 -20.77
N LEU A 537 17.65 30.85 -19.83
CA LEU A 537 18.36 29.57 -19.93
C LEU A 537 17.38 28.39 -20.01
N ALA A 538 16.25 28.46 -19.29
CA ALA A 538 15.17 27.48 -19.39
C ALA A 538 14.62 27.40 -20.82
N ASP A 539 14.40 28.54 -21.48
CA ASP A 539 13.99 28.57 -22.90
C ASP A 539 15.04 27.93 -23.80
N ALA A 540 16.34 28.20 -23.55
CA ALA A 540 17.43 27.61 -24.29
C ALA A 540 17.38 26.07 -24.25
N LEU A 541 17.25 25.49 -23.06
CA LEU A 541 17.25 24.04 -22.84
C LEU A 541 15.95 23.35 -23.28
N VAL A 542 14.80 23.96 -22.99
CA VAL A 542 13.49 23.32 -23.17
C VAL A 542 12.94 23.59 -24.56
N VAL A 543 13.08 24.81 -25.07
CA VAL A 543 12.41 25.24 -26.31
C VAL A 543 13.37 25.37 -27.48
N LYS A 544 14.52 26.03 -27.31
CA LYS A 544 15.43 26.36 -28.42
C LYS A 544 16.36 25.21 -28.80
N CYS A 545 16.75 24.36 -27.86
CA CYS A 545 17.52 23.16 -28.14
C CYS A 545 16.61 22.08 -28.75
N SER A 546 16.72 21.92 -30.08
CA SER A 546 15.89 21.01 -30.87
C SER A 546 16.40 19.57 -30.93
N THR A 547 17.70 19.37 -30.69
CA THR A 547 18.40 18.07 -30.79
C THR A 547 18.69 17.42 -29.43
N GLY A 548 18.51 18.15 -28.33
CA GLY A 548 18.79 17.69 -26.98
C GLY A 548 18.22 18.62 -25.90
N GLY A 549 18.99 18.85 -24.83
CA GLY A 549 18.59 19.71 -23.72
C GLY A 549 17.56 19.04 -22.78
N ALA A 550 16.70 19.84 -22.17
CA ALA A 550 15.77 19.40 -21.14
C ALA A 550 14.33 19.24 -21.67
N VAL A 551 13.56 18.32 -21.08
CA VAL A 551 12.08 18.25 -21.26
C VAL A 551 11.31 18.96 -20.16
N ALA A 552 11.96 19.17 -19.02
CA ALA A 552 11.45 19.86 -17.84
C ALA A 552 12.60 20.59 -17.15
N TYR A 553 12.39 21.86 -16.84
CA TYR A 553 13.33 22.73 -16.16
C TYR A 553 12.63 23.48 -15.04
N VAL A 554 13.09 23.29 -13.80
CA VAL A 554 12.66 24.08 -12.64
C VAL A 554 13.72 25.16 -12.38
N GLY A 555 13.28 26.41 -12.32
CA GLY A 555 14.16 27.55 -12.05
C GLY A 555 13.41 28.82 -11.66
N GLY A 556 14.15 29.81 -11.20
CA GLY A 556 13.58 31.07 -10.70
C GLY A 556 13.21 32.05 -11.81
N THR A 557 11.99 32.58 -11.79
CA THR A 557 11.56 33.74 -12.61
C THR A 557 12.16 35.04 -12.11
N ARG A 558 12.58 35.08 -10.85
CA ARG A 558 13.10 36.25 -10.14
C ARG A 558 14.39 35.91 -9.39
N VAL A 559 14.95 36.90 -8.70
CA VAL A 559 16.03 36.68 -7.72
C VAL A 559 15.45 35.92 -6.53
N THR A 560 16.12 34.84 -6.15
CA THR A 560 15.75 33.93 -5.06
C THR A 560 16.78 34.01 -3.95
N TRP A 561 16.36 33.62 -2.75
CA TRP A 561 17.12 33.85 -1.51
C TRP A 561 17.61 32.53 -0.92
N TYR A 562 18.67 32.57 -0.12
CA TYR A 562 19.19 31.41 0.60
C TYR A 562 19.71 31.80 1.98
N ARG A 563 19.91 30.83 2.88
CA ARG A 563 20.54 31.08 4.18
C ARG A 563 22.00 30.61 4.15
N PRO A 564 23.00 31.52 4.24
CA PRO A 564 24.41 31.12 4.21
C PRO A 564 24.75 30.07 5.27
N GLY A 565 25.46 29.01 4.87
CA GLY A 565 25.84 27.90 5.76
C GLY A 565 24.69 27.07 6.32
N SER A 566 23.49 27.14 5.72
CA SER A 566 22.32 26.35 6.15
C SER A 566 21.70 25.63 4.95
N LEU A 567 21.44 24.33 5.10
CA LEU A 567 20.63 23.53 4.16
C LEU A 567 19.12 23.71 4.38
N TYR A 568 18.74 24.41 5.46
CA TYR A 568 17.36 24.72 5.82
C TYR A 568 17.03 26.19 5.57
N GLY A 569 15.82 26.43 5.11
CA GLY A 569 15.26 27.69 4.68
C GLY A 569 15.53 27.97 3.20
N LEU A 570 14.54 28.58 2.57
CA LEU A 570 14.60 29.24 1.27
C LEU A 570 14.94 28.28 0.12
N ASN A 571 15.54 28.75 -0.96
CA ASN A 571 15.77 27.99 -2.19
C ASN A 571 16.55 26.66 -2.04
N ARG A 572 17.56 26.58 -1.15
CA ARG A 572 18.37 25.37 -0.93
C ARG A 572 17.52 24.26 -0.37
N GLU A 573 16.58 24.62 0.51
CA GLU A 573 15.63 23.66 1.07
C GLU A 573 14.61 23.18 0.03
N LEU A 574 14.13 24.08 -0.83
CA LEU A 574 13.27 23.70 -1.96
C LEU A 574 13.98 22.74 -2.93
N ASP A 575 15.27 22.94 -3.20
CA ASP A 575 16.06 22.07 -4.09
C ASP A 575 16.16 20.64 -3.57
N TRP A 576 16.68 20.44 -2.34
CA TRP A 576 16.78 19.07 -1.83
C TRP A 576 15.41 18.44 -1.56
N ARG A 577 14.39 19.23 -1.19
CA ARG A 577 13.01 18.72 -1.06
C ARG A 577 12.44 18.28 -2.40
N PHE A 578 12.70 18.98 -3.49
CA PHE A 578 12.30 18.56 -4.83
C PHE A 578 12.83 17.16 -5.14
N TRP A 579 14.12 16.94 -4.93
CA TRP A 579 14.72 15.63 -5.15
C TRP A 579 14.26 14.59 -4.12
N GLY A 580 13.94 15.01 -2.90
CA GLY A 580 13.32 14.16 -1.90
C GLY A 580 11.93 13.67 -2.30
N GLU A 581 11.10 14.56 -2.85
CA GLU A 581 9.81 14.19 -3.41
C GLU A 581 9.98 13.24 -4.60
N TYR A 582 10.94 13.52 -5.46
CA TYR A 582 11.22 12.72 -6.65
C TYR A 582 11.68 11.29 -6.32
N PHE A 583 12.62 11.14 -5.38
CA PHE A 583 13.26 9.86 -5.07
C PHE A 583 12.66 9.14 -3.87
N TRP A 584 12.49 9.80 -2.72
CA TRP A 584 12.03 9.13 -1.49
C TRP A 584 10.52 8.90 -1.49
N ASN A 585 9.77 9.86 -2.02
CA ASN A 585 8.31 9.74 -2.08
C ASN A 585 7.80 9.26 -3.45
N GLY A 586 8.69 8.86 -4.37
CA GLY A 586 8.34 8.28 -5.66
C GLY A 586 7.62 9.22 -6.64
N ARG A 587 7.63 10.54 -6.41
CA ARG A 587 6.95 11.53 -7.26
C ARG A 587 7.80 11.88 -8.47
N THR A 588 7.98 10.89 -9.35
CA THR A 588 8.91 10.95 -10.51
C THR A 588 8.45 11.86 -11.66
N ARG A 589 7.33 12.56 -11.51
CA ARG A 589 6.86 13.60 -12.44
C ARG A 589 7.27 14.97 -11.92
N PRO A 590 7.91 15.84 -12.73
CA PRO A 590 8.51 17.08 -12.25
C PRO A 590 7.46 18.08 -11.72
N GLY A 591 6.23 18.06 -12.23
CA GLY A 591 5.14 18.85 -11.67
C GLY A 591 4.82 18.44 -10.24
N GLU A 592 4.67 17.13 -9.99
CA GLU A 592 4.37 16.62 -8.66
C GLU A 592 5.49 16.92 -7.67
N ALA A 593 6.74 16.62 -8.05
CA ALA A 593 7.91 16.91 -7.22
C ALA A 593 8.01 18.40 -6.88
N LEU A 594 7.80 19.30 -7.85
CA LEU A 594 7.84 20.75 -7.61
C LEU A 594 6.79 21.19 -6.58
N TYR A 595 5.53 20.86 -6.81
CA TYR A 595 4.45 21.36 -5.97
C TYR A 595 4.45 20.70 -4.58
N TRP A 596 4.79 19.42 -4.48
CA TRP A 596 4.95 18.77 -3.18
C TRP A 596 6.19 19.25 -2.42
N SER A 597 7.29 19.61 -3.09
CA SER A 597 8.44 20.18 -2.40
C SER A 597 8.12 21.52 -1.75
N LYS A 598 7.24 22.31 -2.40
CA LYS A 598 6.73 23.58 -1.89
C LYS A 598 5.82 23.35 -0.68
N VAL A 599 4.91 22.39 -0.77
CA VAL A 599 4.11 21.95 0.40
C VAL A 599 5.07 21.54 1.52
N ALA A 600 5.96 20.58 1.29
CA ALA A 600 6.91 20.09 2.28
C ALA A 600 7.79 21.21 2.89
N TYR A 601 8.15 22.24 2.11
CA TYR A 601 8.90 23.40 2.60
C TYR A 601 8.08 24.23 3.59
N ILE A 602 6.82 24.53 3.26
CA ILE A 602 5.88 25.20 4.15
C ILE A 602 5.70 24.40 5.45
N GLU A 603 5.66 23.07 5.35
CA GLU A 603 5.49 22.15 6.48
C GLU A 603 6.75 22.01 7.35
N GLY A 604 7.95 22.27 6.80
CA GLY A 604 9.25 22.01 7.42
C GLY A 604 9.60 22.87 8.63
N GLY A 605 8.80 23.90 8.93
CA GLY A 605 8.97 24.80 10.07
C GLY A 605 10.05 25.88 9.90
N SER A 606 10.88 25.79 8.85
CA SER A 606 11.85 26.81 8.43
C SER A 606 11.26 27.90 7.53
N CYS A 607 10.15 27.61 6.86
CA CYS A 607 9.39 28.56 6.06
C CYS A 607 8.58 29.52 6.96
N ASP A 608 8.61 30.80 6.62
CA ASP A 608 7.81 31.86 7.24
C ASP A 608 7.00 32.59 6.15
N LEU A 609 5.70 32.35 6.06
CA LEU A 609 4.85 32.94 5.02
C LEU A 609 4.60 34.45 5.21
N SER A 610 5.01 35.02 6.34
CA SER A 610 5.04 36.47 6.55
C SER A 610 6.31 37.14 5.98
N SER A 611 7.33 36.36 5.65
CA SER A 611 8.57 36.81 5.01
C SER A 611 8.39 36.86 3.50
N GLU A 612 8.57 38.04 2.90
CA GLU A 612 8.51 38.20 1.45
C GLU A 612 9.57 37.37 0.72
N MET A 613 10.72 37.08 1.34
CA MET A 613 11.78 36.25 0.76
C MET A 613 11.34 34.78 0.61
N ASP A 614 10.68 34.23 1.62
CA ASP A 614 10.14 32.88 1.61
C ASP A 614 9.01 32.73 0.58
N ARG A 615 8.10 33.72 0.56
CA ARG A 615 7.04 33.80 -0.46
C ARG A 615 7.65 33.89 -1.86
N LYS A 616 8.72 34.68 -2.03
CA LYS A 616 9.38 34.85 -3.33
C LYS A 616 9.94 33.55 -3.86
N ASP A 617 10.63 32.77 -3.04
CA ASP A 617 11.16 31.48 -3.47
C ASP A 617 10.03 30.51 -3.85
N LEU A 618 8.96 30.46 -3.06
CA LEU A 618 7.77 29.66 -3.38
C LEU A 618 7.12 30.09 -4.70
N LEU A 619 7.04 31.39 -5.00
CA LEU A 619 6.37 31.92 -6.18
C LEU A 619 7.25 31.92 -7.44
N ALA A 620 8.56 32.18 -7.28
CA ALA A 620 9.48 32.37 -8.39
C ALA A 620 9.92 31.06 -9.04
N TYR A 621 10.01 29.96 -8.29
CA TYR A 621 10.35 28.66 -8.86
C TYR A 621 9.16 28.10 -9.65
N VAL A 622 9.29 28.09 -10.98
CA VAL A 622 8.27 27.58 -11.92
C VAL A 622 8.81 26.39 -12.71
N LEU A 623 7.90 25.61 -13.29
CA LEU A 623 8.24 24.50 -14.18
C LEU A 623 8.07 24.93 -15.65
N ILE A 624 9.19 25.05 -16.36
CA ILE A 624 9.22 25.17 -17.82
C ILE A 624 9.31 23.77 -18.43
N GLY A 625 8.23 23.31 -19.05
CA GLY A 625 8.08 21.95 -19.56
C GLY A 625 6.74 21.32 -19.17
N ASP A 626 6.60 20.04 -19.49
CA ASP A 626 5.42 19.25 -19.23
C ASP A 626 5.38 18.77 -17.75
N PRO A 627 4.32 19.09 -16.97
CA PRO A 627 4.23 18.71 -15.57
C PRO A 627 4.06 17.21 -15.33
N ALA A 628 3.58 16.47 -16.33
CA ALA A 628 3.46 15.02 -16.32
C ALA A 628 4.52 14.36 -17.22
N ALA A 629 5.64 15.06 -17.52
CA ALA A 629 6.79 14.42 -18.12
C ALA A 629 7.21 13.24 -17.25
N THR A 630 7.21 12.05 -17.82
CA THR A 630 7.58 10.85 -17.07
C THR A 630 8.67 10.14 -17.84
N TYR A 631 9.81 9.91 -17.18
CA TYR A 631 10.72 8.92 -17.70
C TYR A 631 9.99 7.59 -17.54
N ARG A 632 9.61 6.95 -18.65
CA ARG A 632 9.32 5.54 -18.57
C ARG A 632 10.68 4.90 -18.22
N ARG A 633 10.88 4.52 -16.95
CA ARG A 633 11.34 3.14 -16.73
C ARG A 633 10.37 2.37 -17.60
N GLY A 634 10.84 1.88 -18.76
CA GLY A 634 9.96 1.33 -19.79
C GLY A 634 8.85 0.58 -19.06
N ALA A 635 7.57 0.88 -19.35
CA ALA A 635 6.48 0.06 -18.84
C ALA A 635 7.01 -1.37 -18.92
N PRO A 636 7.21 -2.07 -17.78
CA PRO A 636 8.21 -3.12 -17.70
C PRO A 636 7.95 -4.02 -18.87
N LEU A 637 8.96 -4.23 -19.74
CA LEU A 637 8.78 -4.99 -20.97
C LEU A 637 7.98 -6.22 -20.57
N HIS A 638 6.74 -6.32 -21.06
CA HIS A 638 5.80 -7.31 -20.57
C HIS A 638 6.43 -8.67 -20.82
N ALA A 639 6.98 -9.26 -19.75
CA ALA A 639 7.90 -10.36 -19.86
C ALA A 639 7.10 -11.65 -20.11
N LYS A 640 7.80 -12.74 -20.42
CA LYS A 640 7.19 -14.07 -20.40
C LYS A 640 7.01 -14.55 -18.96
N TRP A 641 7.99 -14.27 -18.11
CA TRP A 641 7.98 -14.70 -16.73
C TRP A 641 8.39 -13.57 -15.78
N THR A 642 7.72 -13.52 -14.63
CA THR A 642 8.25 -12.86 -13.43
C THR A 642 8.46 -13.92 -12.37
N PHE A 643 9.72 -14.10 -11.97
CA PHE A 643 10.20 -15.06 -10.97
C PHE A 643 10.43 -14.32 -9.65
N MET A 644 9.56 -14.55 -8.69
CA MET A 644 9.46 -13.82 -7.42
C MET A 644 9.98 -14.71 -6.29
N VAL A 645 10.95 -14.23 -5.51
CA VAL A 645 11.47 -14.95 -4.35
C VAL A 645 11.16 -14.16 -3.08
N TYR A 646 10.34 -14.75 -2.22
CA TYR A 646 10.03 -14.24 -0.89
C TYR A 646 10.95 -14.93 0.11
N LEU A 647 12.01 -14.23 0.49
CA LEU A 647 13.18 -14.77 1.17
C LEU A 647 13.16 -14.35 2.64
N ALA A 648 12.52 -15.17 3.48
CA ALA A 648 12.44 -14.96 4.93
C ALA A 648 13.72 -15.48 5.61
N ALA A 649 14.77 -14.65 5.57
CA ALA A 649 16.11 -14.92 6.10
C ALA A 649 16.37 -14.27 7.46
N ASP A 650 15.37 -13.67 8.11
CA ASP A 650 15.44 -13.27 9.51
C ASP A 650 15.35 -14.48 10.45
N ASN A 651 16.37 -15.33 10.35
CA ASN A 651 16.60 -16.50 11.18
C ASN A 651 18.01 -17.05 10.87
N ASN A 652 18.33 -18.22 11.40
CA ASN A 652 19.65 -18.84 11.24
C ASN A 652 20.01 -19.33 9.82
N LEU A 653 19.16 -19.08 8.81
CA LEU A 653 19.44 -19.41 7.40
C LEU A 653 19.98 -18.20 6.61
N GLU A 654 20.11 -17.02 7.22
CA GLU A 654 20.52 -15.77 6.57
C GLU A 654 21.67 -15.89 5.55
N GLU A 655 22.77 -16.57 5.92
CA GLU A 655 23.95 -16.78 5.06
C GLU A 655 23.59 -17.52 3.75
N LEU A 656 22.67 -18.47 3.82
CA LEU A 656 22.19 -19.24 2.67
C LEU A 656 21.32 -18.37 1.75
N GLY A 657 20.50 -17.49 2.32
CA GLY A 657 19.71 -16.53 1.56
C GLY A 657 20.57 -15.57 0.73
N ILE A 658 21.71 -15.14 1.27
CA ILE A 658 22.69 -14.34 0.52
C ILE A 658 23.30 -15.14 -0.62
N ILE A 659 23.66 -16.41 -0.38
CA ILE A 659 24.20 -17.30 -1.43
C ILE A 659 23.19 -17.44 -2.56
N ASP A 660 21.91 -17.68 -2.24
CA ASP A 660 20.86 -17.87 -3.25
C ASP A 660 20.60 -16.60 -4.07
N ILE A 661 20.70 -15.41 -3.47
CA ILE A 661 20.67 -14.14 -4.23
C ILE A 661 21.81 -14.09 -5.24
N ASN A 662 23.03 -14.48 -4.85
CA ASN A 662 24.18 -14.51 -5.74
C ASN A 662 24.06 -15.58 -6.84
N GLU A 663 23.44 -16.73 -6.55
CA GLU A 663 23.08 -17.72 -7.58
C GLU A 663 22.11 -17.14 -8.61
N MET A 664 21.13 -16.36 -8.17
CA MET A 664 20.22 -15.66 -9.07
C MET A 664 20.95 -14.58 -9.89
N GLU A 665 21.88 -13.83 -9.29
CA GLU A 665 22.70 -12.82 -9.96
C GLU A 665 23.64 -13.43 -11.01
N ALA A 666 24.08 -14.68 -10.87
CA ALA A 666 24.90 -15.33 -11.90
C ALA A 666 24.20 -15.39 -13.28
N ILE A 667 22.87 -15.38 -13.29
CA ILE A 667 22.05 -15.36 -14.50
C ILE A 667 21.45 -13.97 -14.75
N GLY A 668 20.84 -13.36 -13.73
CA GLY A 668 20.16 -12.08 -13.81
C GLY A 668 18.81 -12.10 -14.53
N SER A 669 18.08 -10.99 -14.42
CA SER A 669 16.89 -10.73 -15.22
C SER A 669 17.24 -10.48 -16.70
N THR A 670 16.29 -10.76 -17.59
CA THR A 670 16.38 -10.55 -19.05
C THR A 670 15.14 -9.81 -19.54
N GLN A 671 15.10 -9.42 -20.83
CA GLN A 671 13.93 -8.79 -21.44
C GLN A 671 12.64 -9.66 -21.38
N ASP A 672 12.79 -11.00 -21.27
CA ASP A 672 11.69 -11.96 -21.30
C ASP A 672 11.45 -12.62 -19.93
N VAL A 673 12.32 -12.37 -18.94
CA VAL A 673 12.26 -12.98 -17.60
C VAL A 673 12.71 -11.96 -16.56
N ASN A 674 11.79 -11.49 -15.73
CA ASN A 674 12.09 -10.68 -14.55
C ASN A 674 12.42 -11.60 -13.37
N VAL A 675 13.42 -11.24 -12.56
CA VAL A 675 13.74 -11.92 -11.29
C VAL A 675 13.76 -10.87 -10.19
N VAL A 676 12.88 -11.04 -9.19
CA VAL A 676 12.72 -10.08 -8.09
C VAL A 676 12.76 -10.81 -6.75
N VAL A 677 13.41 -10.18 -5.77
CA VAL A 677 13.61 -10.74 -4.43
C VAL A 677 13.14 -9.72 -3.40
N GLN A 678 12.29 -10.15 -2.46
CA GLN A 678 12.11 -9.46 -1.18
C GLN A 678 12.79 -10.31 -0.12
N VAL A 679 13.84 -9.78 0.50
CA VAL A 679 14.66 -10.47 1.47
C VAL A 679 14.64 -9.73 2.79
N ASP A 680 14.42 -10.47 3.86
CA ASP A 680 14.53 -9.98 5.22
C ASP A 680 15.66 -10.71 5.95
N ARG A 681 16.44 -10.01 6.79
CA ARG A 681 17.70 -10.54 7.35
C ARG A 681 17.78 -10.38 8.85
N ALA A 682 18.41 -11.38 9.48
CA ALA A 682 18.72 -11.37 10.91
C ALA A 682 20.04 -10.66 11.23
N PRO A 683 20.22 -10.19 12.47
CA PRO A 683 21.53 -9.76 12.95
C PRO A 683 22.48 -10.94 13.15
N GLY A 684 23.70 -10.83 12.61
CA GLY A 684 24.86 -11.58 13.08
C GLY A 684 25.06 -13.00 12.55
N TYR A 685 24.34 -13.44 11.51
CA TYR A 685 24.68 -14.68 10.79
C TYR A 685 25.50 -14.40 9.51
N ASP A 686 25.24 -13.31 8.78
CA ASP A 686 26.06 -12.87 7.64
C ASP A 686 26.49 -11.39 7.73
N THR A 687 27.72 -11.08 7.31
CA THR A 687 28.23 -9.69 7.29
C THR A 687 28.82 -9.29 5.94
N SER A 688 28.72 -10.16 4.94
CA SER A 688 29.32 -9.98 3.62
C SER A 688 28.76 -8.74 2.91
N ASN A 689 27.46 -8.45 3.08
CA ASN A 689 26.75 -7.32 2.45
C ASN A 689 26.41 -6.19 3.42
N GLY A 690 27.20 -6.06 4.49
CA GLY A 690 26.79 -5.34 5.69
C GLY A 690 25.86 -6.19 6.55
N ASP A 691 25.78 -5.85 7.83
CA ASP A 691 24.97 -6.53 8.86
C ASP A 691 23.64 -5.77 9.03
N TRP A 692 22.91 -5.58 7.92
CA TRP A 692 21.61 -4.90 7.94
C TRP A 692 20.52 -5.88 8.31
N THR A 693 19.53 -5.39 9.05
CA THR A 693 18.43 -6.16 9.67
C THR A 693 17.10 -5.52 9.30
N THR A 694 16.85 -5.38 8.00
CA THR A 694 15.69 -4.69 7.47
C THR A 694 15.26 -5.44 6.22
N THR A 695 13.98 -5.48 5.92
CA THR A 695 13.46 -6.09 4.70
C THR A 695 13.74 -5.21 3.48
N ARG A 696 14.29 -5.82 2.43
CA ARG A 696 14.74 -5.13 1.22
C ARG A 696 14.25 -5.80 -0.05
N ARG A 697 14.01 -4.99 -1.08
CA ARG A 697 13.63 -5.44 -2.42
C ARG A 697 14.74 -5.23 -3.42
N TYR A 698 14.96 -6.24 -4.26
CA TYR A 698 15.95 -6.22 -5.33
C TYR A 698 15.33 -6.65 -6.65
N TYR A 699 15.72 -5.95 -7.72
CA TYR A 699 15.60 -6.45 -9.08
C TYR A 699 16.93 -7.09 -9.46
N ILE A 700 16.92 -8.40 -9.68
CA ILE A 700 18.15 -9.15 -9.82
C ILE A 700 18.77 -8.88 -11.18
N VAL A 701 19.97 -8.30 -11.18
CA VAL A 701 20.76 -8.05 -12.38
C VAL A 701 21.90 -9.04 -12.47
N LYS A 702 22.37 -9.27 -13.70
CA LYS A 702 23.45 -10.22 -13.91
C LYS A 702 24.76 -9.71 -13.31
N ASP A 703 25.33 -10.44 -12.36
CA ASP A 703 26.73 -10.28 -11.99
C ASP A 703 27.64 -10.91 -13.04
N SER A 704 28.60 -10.13 -13.53
CA SER A 704 29.60 -10.60 -14.48
C SER A 704 30.73 -11.39 -13.82
N ASN A 705 30.88 -11.30 -12.49
CA ASN A 705 31.89 -12.03 -11.73
C ASN A 705 31.43 -13.43 -11.29
N GLY A 706 30.12 -13.71 -11.33
CA GLY A 706 29.54 -15.04 -11.14
C GLY A 706 28.88 -15.18 -9.77
N THR A 707 29.02 -16.35 -9.14
CA THR A 707 28.52 -16.58 -7.78
C THR A 707 29.59 -16.17 -6.77
N ASP A 708 29.52 -14.93 -6.29
CA ASP A 708 30.27 -14.52 -5.10
C ASP A 708 29.34 -14.36 -3.88
N THR A 709 29.67 -13.49 -2.93
CA THR A 709 28.86 -13.28 -1.71
C THR A 709 28.42 -11.83 -1.59
N GLN A 710 28.55 -11.04 -2.66
CA GLN A 710 28.24 -9.62 -2.68
C GLN A 710 27.03 -9.40 -3.58
N ILE A 711 25.93 -8.93 -3.00
CA ILE A 711 24.76 -8.51 -3.75
C ILE A 711 25.16 -7.29 -4.59
N VAL A 712 25.23 -7.47 -5.90
CA VAL A 712 25.54 -6.39 -6.84
C VAL A 712 24.29 -5.66 -7.34
N SER A 713 23.12 -6.29 -7.19
CA SER A 713 21.83 -5.73 -7.57
C SER A 713 21.53 -4.50 -6.73
N ALA A 714 21.20 -3.41 -7.42
CA ALA A 714 20.82 -2.17 -6.76
C ALA A 714 19.57 -2.39 -5.91
N LEU A 715 19.62 -1.89 -4.67
CA LEU A 715 18.47 -1.84 -3.77
C LEU A 715 17.34 -1.05 -4.43
N ILE A 716 16.17 -1.65 -4.56
CA ILE A 716 14.97 -1.00 -5.09
C ILE A 716 14.24 -0.25 -3.98
N GLU A 717 14.08 -0.90 -2.83
CA GLU A 717 13.33 -0.38 -1.70
C GLU A 717 13.86 -1.00 -0.41
N ASP A 718 14.05 -0.19 0.62
CA ASP A 718 14.25 -0.62 2.01
C ASP A 718 12.94 -0.39 2.74
N LEU A 719 12.26 -1.47 3.14
CA LEU A 719 10.95 -1.44 3.76
C LEU A 719 11.04 -1.23 5.28
N GLY A 720 12.26 -1.11 5.83
CA GLY A 720 12.47 -1.30 7.27
C GLY A 720 12.21 -2.75 7.67
N GLU A 721 12.02 -3.00 8.96
CA GLU A 721 11.64 -4.32 9.43
C GLU A 721 10.20 -4.65 9.03
N VAL A 722 9.98 -5.79 8.39
CA VAL A 722 8.67 -6.29 8.00
C VAL A 722 8.54 -7.72 8.47
N ASN A 723 7.50 -8.00 9.26
CA ASN A 723 7.13 -9.36 9.64
C ASN A 723 6.86 -10.22 8.40
N MET A 724 7.81 -11.08 8.04
CA MET A 724 7.70 -11.98 6.89
C MET A 724 6.77 -13.18 7.15
N GLY A 725 6.29 -13.32 8.39
CA GLY A 725 5.21 -14.21 8.81
C GLY A 725 3.81 -13.66 8.55
N ASP A 726 3.65 -12.36 8.25
CA ASP A 726 2.34 -11.74 8.04
C ASP A 726 1.79 -12.05 6.62
N PRO A 727 0.57 -12.61 6.47
CA PRO A 727 -0.06 -12.82 5.16
C PRO A 727 -0.16 -11.55 4.32
N GLN A 728 -0.31 -10.37 4.95
CA GLN A 728 -0.40 -9.11 4.24
C GLN A 728 0.94 -8.73 3.60
N ALA A 729 2.08 -9.01 4.25
CA ALA A 729 3.41 -8.75 3.71
C ALA A 729 3.68 -9.58 2.44
N LEU A 730 3.27 -10.85 2.43
CA LEU A 730 3.34 -11.71 1.24
C LEU A 730 2.41 -11.18 0.12
N ALA A 731 1.17 -10.81 0.46
CA ALA A 731 0.24 -10.25 -0.53
C ALA A 731 0.76 -8.94 -1.14
N ASP A 732 1.34 -8.05 -0.33
CA ASP A 732 1.90 -6.78 -0.78
C ASP A 732 3.11 -6.99 -1.68
N PHE A 733 4.00 -7.94 -1.37
CA PHE A 733 5.10 -8.32 -2.25
C PHE A 733 4.60 -8.82 -3.61
N LEU A 734 3.61 -9.70 -3.62
CA LEU A 734 3.06 -10.26 -4.86
C LEU A 734 2.36 -9.18 -5.71
N LEU A 735 1.55 -8.33 -5.08
CA LEU A 735 0.86 -7.23 -5.77
C LEU A 735 1.86 -6.22 -6.35
N TRP A 736 2.88 -5.85 -5.55
CA TRP A 736 3.98 -5.01 -6.00
C TRP A 736 4.71 -5.64 -7.19
N ALA A 737 5.13 -6.91 -7.08
CA ALA A 737 5.88 -7.58 -8.14
C ALA A 737 5.05 -7.73 -9.42
N MET A 738 3.76 -8.06 -9.32
CA MET A 738 2.87 -8.17 -10.48
C MET A 738 2.61 -6.82 -11.15
N GLN A 739 2.55 -5.73 -10.37
CA GLN A 739 2.35 -4.38 -10.88
C GLN A 739 3.62 -3.80 -11.51
N GLU A 740 4.75 -3.91 -10.81
CA GLU A 740 6.03 -3.30 -11.21
C GLU A 740 6.82 -4.17 -12.19
N TYR A 741 6.46 -5.45 -12.35
CA TYR A 741 7.08 -6.40 -13.27
C TYR A 741 6.03 -7.32 -13.93
N PRO A 742 5.11 -6.78 -14.76
CA PRO A 742 4.09 -7.54 -15.46
C PRO A 742 4.68 -8.59 -16.41
N ALA A 743 4.06 -9.77 -16.45
CA ALA A 743 4.48 -10.89 -17.30
C ALA A 743 3.29 -11.79 -17.71
N ASP A 744 3.51 -12.63 -18.73
CA ASP A 744 2.55 -13.67 -19.15
C ASP A 744 2.33 -14.71 -18.04
N HIS A 745 3.36 -15.02 -17.25
CA HIS A 745 3.34 -15.99 -16.16
C HIS A 745 4.12 -15.53 -14.91
N TYR A 746 3.70 -16.02 -13.75
CA TYR A 746 4.28 -15.70 -12.45
C TYR A 746 4.70 -16.95 -11.68
N CYS A 747 5.97 -17.01 -11.29
CA CYS A 747 6.51 -18.05 -10.40
C CYS A 747 6.81 -17.43 -9.03
N LEU A 748 6.19 -17.93 -7.97
CA LEU A 748 6.50 -17.58 -6.58
C LEU A 748 7.36 -18.67 -5.95
N VAL A 749 8.49 -18.29 -5.38
CA VAL A 749 9.29 -19.13 -4.49
C VAL A 749 9.15 -18.61 -3.06
N LEU A 750 8.69 -19.48 -2.16
CA LEU A 750 8.71 -19.22 -0.72
C LEU A 750 9.96 -19.90 -0.14
N TRP A 751 10.86 -19.09 0.41
CA TRP A 751 12.16 -19.54 0.91
C TRP A 751 12.26 -19.31 2.41
N GLY A 752 12.77 -20.31 3.13
CA GLY A 752 13.07 -20.23 4.55
C GLY A 752 12.85 -21.55 5.27
N HIS A 753 12.66 -21.48 6.59
CA HIS A 753 12.24 -22.66 7.36
C HIS A 753 10.88 -23.15 6.92
N GLY A 754 10.68 -24.46 7.02
CA GLY A 754 9.43 -25.14 6.69
C GLY A 754 9.14 -26.27 7.65
N GLY A 755 7.88 -26.46 8.02
CA GLY A 755 7.46 -27.58 8.85
C GLY A 755 6.19 -28.31 8.41
N GLY A 756 5.60 -27.89 7.30
CA GLY A 756 4.33 -28.43 6.79
C GLY A 756 3.14 -27.59 7.26
N TRP A 757 2.01 -28.25 7.58
CA TRP A 757 0.76 -27.56 7.93
C TRP A 757 0.58 -27.20 9.42
N ARG A 758 1.46 -27.68 10.32
CA ARG A 758 1.15 -27.85 11.75
C ARG A 758 1.54 -26.62 12.59
N HIS A 759 0.56 -25.88 13.09
CA HIS A 759 0.77 -24.68 13.93
C HIS A 759 1.05 -25.00 15.43
N ARG A 760 2.24 -25.49 15.85
CA ARG A 760 2.60 -25.59 17.30
C ARG A 760 4.09 -25.66 17.60
N ARG A 761 4.57 -24.91 18.61
CA ARG A 761 5.99 -24.86 19.05
C ARG A 761 6.63 -26.22 19.37
N PRO A 762 7.88 -26.48 18.91
CA PRO A 762 8.61 -25.71 17.90
C PRO A 762 7.84 -25.80 16.56
N THR A 763 7.49 -24.63 16.03
CA THR A 763 6.42 -24.39 15.03
C THR A 763 6.74 -25.08 13.72
N ARG A 764 5.72 -25.33 12.90
CA ARG A 764 5.83 -26.13 11.68
C ARG A 764 4.95 -25.56 10.57
N ASP A 765 5.38 -24.40 10.11
CA ASP A 765 4.72 -23.52 9.14
C ASP A 765 5.76 -23.15 8.06
N VAL A 766 5.70 -22.00 7.37
CA VAL A 766 6.77 -21.56 6.44
C VAL A 766 7.18 -20.11 6.67
N CYS A 767 8.34 -19.70 6.15
CA CYS A 767 8.84 -18.31 6.19
C CYS A 767 8.93 -17.75 7.62
N TYR A 768 9.90 -18.23 8.40
CA TYR A 768 10.00 -17.89 9.82
C TYR A 768 10.70 -16.55 9.99
N ASP A 769 10.14 -15.76 10.88
CA ASP A 769 10.62 -14.45 11.25
C ASP A 769 10.95 -14.47 12.75
N ASP A 770 12.24 -14.54 13.07
CA ASP A 770 12.70 -14.70 14.45
C ASP A 770 12.57 -13.38 15.25
N THR A 771 12.61 -12.22 14.59
CA THR A 771 12.46 -10.90 15.22
C THR A 771 11.04 -10.66 15.67
N ASP A 772 10.05 -10.88 14.81
CA ASP A 772 8.62 -10.77 15.15
C ASP A 772 8.08 -12.03 15.85
N VAL A 773 8.87 -13.11 15.83
CA VAL A 773 8.54 -14.41 16.43
C VAL A 773 7.30 -15.02 15.79
N ASP A 774 7.23 -14.88 14.47
CA ASP A 774 6.06 -15.20 13.64
C ASP A 774 6.44 -16.05 12.42
N TYR A 775 5.43 -16.54 11.70
CA TYR A 775 5.59 -17.42 10.55
C TYR A 775 4.27 -17.51 9.77
N LEU A 776 4.35 -17.79 8.47
CA LEU A 776 3.18 -17.98 7.62
C LEU A 776 2.57 -19.38 7.81
N SER A 777 1.40 -19.45 8.45
CA SER A 777 0.63 -20.70 8.52
C SER A 777 0.02 -21.08 7.18
N THR A 778 -0.42 -22.34 7.05
CA THR A 778 -1.11 -22.81 5.83
C THR A 778 -2.40 -22.02 5.52
N LEU A 779 -3.09 -21.52 6.55
CA LEU A 779 -4.29 -20.69 6.38
C LEU A 779 -3.94 -19.27 5.93
N GLU A 780 -2.85 -18.70 6.45
CA GLU A 780 -2.37 -17.37 6.07
C GLU A 780 -1.79 -17.35 4.65
N LEU A 781 -1.11 -18.42 4.22
CA LEU A 781 -0.73 -18.59 2.81
C LEU A 781 -1.95 -18.57 1.89
N GLU A 782 -3.03 -19.22 2.28
CA GLU A 782 -4.28 -19.17 1.52
C GLU A 782 -4.88 -17.76 1.50
N GLN A 783 -4.91 -17.08 2.65
CA GLN A 783 -5.41 -15.72 2.77
C GLN A 783 -4.67 -14.77 1.81
N ALA A 784 -3.34 -14.80 1.82
CA ALA A 784 -2.51 -13.97 0.95
C ALA A 784 -2.80 -14.25 -0.54
N LEU A 785 -2.80 -15.52 -0.95
CA LEU A 785 -3.07 -15.89 -2.35
C LEU A 785 -4.51 -15.61 -2.78
N ALA A 786 -5.48 -15.76 -1.88
CA ALA A 786 -6.88 -15.44 -2.15
C ALA A 786 -7.08 -13.94 -2.39
N GLN A 787 -6.41 -13.09 -1.60
CA GLN A 787 -6.40 -11.65 -1.78
C GLN A 787 -5.81 -11.25 -3.14
N VAL A 788 -4.63 -11.78 -3.47
CA VAL A 788 -3.98 -11.52 -4.77
C VAL A 788 -4.89 -11.95 -5.92
N TYR A 789 -5.44 -13.16 -5.85
CA TYR A 789 -6.35 -13.70 -6.87
C TYR A 789 -7.59 -12.82 -7.11
N GLN A 790 -8.15 -12.24 -6.04
CA GLN A 790 -9.30 -11.34 -6.14
C GLN A 790 -8.94 -9.98 -6.77
N GLN A 791 -7.75 -9.45 -6.48
CA GLN A 791 -7.34 -8.10 -6.91
C GLN A 791 -6.75 -8.08 -8.32
N THR A 792 -6.05 -9.13 -8.75
CA THR A 792 -5.39 -9.17 -10.07
C THR A 792 -6.20 -9.95 -11.11
N THR A 793 -7.25 -10.67 -10.70
CA THR A 793 -8.03 -11.62 -11.52
C THR A 793 -7.21 -12.77 -12.14
N GLY A 794 -5.94 -12.92 -11.73
CA GLY A 794 -4.98 -13.91 -12.21
C GLY A 794 -4.49 -14.85 -11.10
N ARG A 795 -4.09 -16.07 -11.47
CA ARG A 795 -3.47 -17.05 -10.55
C ARG A 795 -1.97 -16.83 -10.50
N VAL A 796 -1.33 -17.29 -9.42
CA VAL A 796 0.11 -17.56 -9.45
C VAL A 796 0.31 -18.84 -10.26
N ASP A 797 1.04 -18.80 -11.36
CA ASP A 797 1.17 -19.96 -12.25
C ASP A 797 1.96 -21.11 -11.60
N VAL A 798 3.08 -20.80 -10.95
CA VAL A 798 3.90 -21.79 -10.23
C VAL A 798 4.14 -21.28 -8.82
N ILE A 799 3.81 -22.09 -7.82
CA ILE A 799 4.33 -21.89 -6.47
C ILE A 799 5.35 -23.00 -6.17
N ALA A 800 6.54 -22.61 -5.73
CA ALA A 800 7.61 -23.51 -5.39
C ALA A 800 8.05 -23.23 -3.95
N MET A 801 8.15 -24.30 -3.15
CA MET A 801 8.45 -24.22 -1.73
C MET A 801 9.90 -24.63 -1.53
N ASP A 802 10.81 -23.66 -1.42
CA ASP A 802 12.19 -23.88 -1.00
C ASP A 802 12.26 -23.90 0.52
N ALA A 803 11.53 -24.85 1.09
CA ALA A 803 11.30 -24.99 2.51
C ALA A 803 10.99 -26.45 2.84
N CYS A 804 11.39 -26.87 4.05
CA CYS A 804 11.25 -28.24 4.49
C CYS A 804 9.77 -28.67 4.62
N LEU A 805 9.47 -29.92 4.27
CA LEU A 805 8.19 -30.60 4.61
C LEU A 805 6.92 -29.99 3.99
N MET A 806 7.04 -29.13 2.98
CA MET A 806 5.88 -28.48 2.35
C MET A 806 5.15 -29.40 1.35
N GLY A 807 5.76 -30.51 0.94
CA GLY A 807 5.19 -31.54 0.05
C GLY A 807 4.11 -32.38 0.72
N MET A 808 3.05 -31.73 1.16
CA MET A 808 1.89 -32.32 1.84
C MET A 808 0.62 -32.09 1.04
N ILE A 809 -0.31 -33.04 1.07
CA ILE A 809 -1.63 -32.87 0.44
C ILE A 809 -2.44 -31.78 1.14
N GLU A 810 -2.24 -31.58 2.44
CA GLU A 810 -2.82 -30.50 3.24
C GLU A 810 -2.48 -29.12 2.65
N VAL A 811 -1.18 -28.84 2.52
CA VAL A 811 -0.67 -27.57 1.99
C VAL A 811 -1.08 -27.41 0.53
N GLY A 812 -0.80 -28.41 -0.31
CA GLY A 812 -1.09 -28.33 -1.74
C GLY A 812 -2.59 -28.16 -2.03
N TYR A 813 -3.47 -28.87 -1.32
CA TYR A 813 -4.91 -28.75 -1.52
C TYR A 813 -5.44 -27.39 -1.07
N GLN A 814 -4.95 -26.86 0.06
CA GLN A 814 -5.34 -25.53 0.55
C GLN A 814 -5.14 -24.44 -0.51
N LEU A 815 -3.99 -24.48 -1.20
CA LEU A 815 -3.60 -23.48 -2.19
C LEU A 815 -4.13 -23.76 -3.61
N SER A 816 -4.65 -24.96 -3.87
CA SER A 816 -4.94 -25.50 -5.21
C SER A 816 -5.87 -24.65 -6.10
N SER A 817 -6.68 -23.77 -5.51
CA SER A 817 -7.60 -22.90 -6.25
C SER A 817 -6.92 -21.64 -6.81
N TYR A 818 -5.78 -21.25 -6.25
CA TYR A 818 -5.06 -20.01 -6.55
C TYR A 818 -3.80 -20.22 -7.40
N ILE A 819 -3.43 -21.49 -7.63
CA ILE A 819 -2.21 -21.87 -8.33
C ILE A 819 -2.47 -22.80 -9.52
N GLN A 820 -1.56 -22.88 -10.48
CA GLN A 820 -1.59 -23.89 -11.55
C GLN A 820 -0.65 -25.07 -11.25
N VAL A 821 0.57 -24.80 -10.76
CA VAL A 821 1.57 -25.81 -10.41
C VAL A 821 2.08 -25.61 -8.99
N PHE A 822 2.21 -26.72 -8.27
CA PHE A 822 2.76 -26.80 -6.91
C PHE A 822 4.04 -27.62 -6.94
N VAL A 823 5.16 -27.05 -6.47
CA VAL A 823 6.46 -27.75 -6.38
C VAL A 823 6.94 -27.72 -4.93
N ALA A 824 7.17 -28.87 -4.33
CA ALA A 824 7.60 -28.94 -2.93
C ALA A 824 8.30 -30.28 -2.60
N SER A 825 9.07 -30.27 -1.50
CA SER A 825 9.73 -31.46 -0.94
C SER A 825 8.85 -32.10 0.13
N GLU A 826 8.67 -33.42 0.10
CA GLU A 826 8.07 -34.13 1.24
C GLU A 826 8.97 -34.04 2.47
N GLU A 827 10.29 -34.13 2.27
CA GLU A 827 11.32 -34.17 3.30
C GLU A 827 11.93 -32.79 3.57
N GLU A 828 12.92 -32.73 4.48
CA GLU A 828 13.80 -31.58 4.62
C GLU A 828 14.51 -31.25 3.31
N VAL A 829 14.58 -29.95 3.01
CA VAL A 829 15.40 -29.41 1.92
C VAL A 829 16.80 -29.17 2.49
N PRO A 830 17.89 -29.58 1.81
CA PRO A 830 19.25 -29.28 2.26
C PRO A 830 19.52 -27.77 2.32
N GLY A 831 20.55 -27.35 3.07
CA GLY A 831 20.84 -25.93 3.29
C GLY A 831 21.05 -25.12 2.00
N ASP A 832 21.70 -25.70 0.98
CA ASP A 832 21.88 -25.08 -0.34
C ASP A 832 20.55 -24.83 -1.12
N GLY A 833 19.38 -25.22 -0.59
CA GLY A 833 18.10 -24.89 -1.19
C GLY A 833 17.92 -25.39 -2.62
N PHE A 834 17.30 -24.58 -3.46
CA PHE A 834 17.16 -24.79 -4.90
C PHE A 834 18.40 -24.28 -5.65
N PRO A 835 18.87 -24.97 -6.71
CA PRO A 835 19.96 -24.47 -7.54
C PRO A 835 19.44 -23.36 -8.49
N TYR A 836 19.38 -22.12 -8.00
CA TYR A 836 18.72 -21.01 -8.67
C TYR A 836 19.39 -20.67 -10.00
N ASP A 837 20.72 -20.72 -10.06
CA ASP A 837 21.51 -20.52 -11.27
C ASP A 837 21.10 -21.49 -12.39
N MET A 838 20.94 -22.78 -12.08
CA MET A 838 20.60 -23.84 -13.03
C MET A 838 19.14 -23.75 -13.51
N ILE A 839 18.24 -23.27 -12.63
CA ILE A 839 16.81 -23.09 -12.91
C ILE A 839 16.62 -21.85 -13.80
N LEU A 840 17.18 -20.71 -13.40
CA LEU A 840 17.08 -19.46 -14.13
C LEU A 840 17.83 -19.52 -15.47
N GLU A 841 18.96 -20.23 -15.56
CA GLU A 841 19.62 -20.47 -16.85
C GLU A 841 18.68 -21.20 -17.82
N ALA A 842 17.96 -22.22 -17.35
CA ALA A 842 17.01 -22.96 -18.17
C ALA A 842 15.79 -22.12 -18.56
N LEU A 843 15.30 -21.27 -17.65
CA LEU A 843 14.18 -20.37 -17.90
C LEU A 843 14.55 -19.27 -18.91
N ALA A 844 15.67 -18.57 -18.69
CA ALA A 844 16.19 -17.55 -19.59
C ALA A 844 16.52 -18.11 -20.98
N ALA A 845 16.97 -19.36 -21.08
CA ALA A 845 17.21 -20.02 -22.36
C ALA A 845 15.93 -20.47 -23.09
N SER A 846 14.79 -20.55 -22.41
CA SER A 846 13.52 -21.01 -22.98
C SER A 846 12.31 -20.34 -22.31
N PRO A 847 12.15 -19.01 -22.44
CA PRO A 847 11.15 -18.23 -21.71
C PRO A 847 9.70 -18.55 -22.12
N ASP A 848 9.48 -19.15 -23.29
CA ASP A 848 8.14 -19.60 -23.73
C ASP A 848 7.64 -20.88 -23.01
N MET A 849 8.35 -21.36 -21.99
CA MET A 849 7.92 -22.55 -21.26
C MET A 849 6.61 -22.31 -20.52
N THR A 850 5.74 -23.31 -20.57
CA THR A 850 4.49 -23.34 -19.79
C THR A 850 4.77 -23.52 -18.29
N PRO A 851 3.83 -23.16 -17.41
CA PRO A 851 3.95 -23.40 -15.97
C PRO A 851 4.28 -24.85 -15.60
N GLU A 852 3.66 -25.82 -16.27
CA GLU A 852 3.96 -27.24 -16.06
C GLU A 852 5.39 -27.60 -16.44
N GLN A 853 5.91 -27.03 -17.53
CA GLN A 853 7.30 -27.23 -17.95
C GLN A 853 8.28 -26.62 -16.95
N LEU A 854 8.01 -25.40 -16.44
CA LEU A 854 8.85 -24.78 -15.41
C LEU A 854 8.87 -25.63 -14.12
N GLY A 855 7.72 -26.11 -13.66
CA GLY A 855 7.66 -27.02 -12.51
C GLY A 855 8.46 -28.32 -12.71
N GLN A 856 8.46 -28.89 -13.92
CA GLN A 856 9.29 -30.04 -14.27
C GLN A 856 10.78 -29.68 -14.30
N VAL A 857 11.15 -28.49 -14.79
CA VAL A 857 12.53 -28.01 -14.81
C VAL A 857 13.06 -27.87 -13.39
N ILE A 858 12.33 -27.25 -12.47
CA ILE A 858 12.73 -27.11 -11.07
C ILE A 858 13.07 -28.48 -10.47
N VAL A 859 12.18 -29.47 -10.58
CA VAL A 859 12.41 -30.84 -10.10
C VAL A 859 13.64 -31.49 -10.75
N GLN A 860 13.84 -31.30 -12.06
CA GLN A 860 14.97 -31.88 -12.79
C GLN A 860 16.31 -31.26 -12.40
N LYS A 861 16.36 -29.93 -12.21
CA LYS A 861 17.57 -29.21 -11.80
C LYS A 861 17.93 -29.53 -10.36
N TYR A 862 16.95 -29.53 -9.46
CA TYR A 862 17.11 -29.97 -8.07
C TYR A 862 17.66 -31.41 -8.00
N LYS A 863 17.04 -32.35 -8.74
CA LYS A 863 17.56 -33.72 -8.88
C LYS A 863 19.00 -33.75 -9.38
N SER A 864 19.32 -32.98 -10.42
CA SER A 864 20.68 -32.94 -10.96
C SER A 864 21.66 -32.49 -9.88
N TYR A 865 21.38 -31.36 -9.23
CA TYR A 865 22.22 -30.79 -8.18
C TYR A 865 22.48 -31.80 -7.06
N TYR A 866 21.42 -32.38 -6.49
CA TYR A 866 21.51 -33.33 -5.38
C TYR A 866 21.87 -34.77 -5.76
N THR A 867 22.21 -35.02 -7.03
CA THR A 867 22.80 -36.29 -7.48
C THR A 867 24.24 -36.14 -7.99
N THR A 868 24.60 -34.97 -8.52
CA THR A 868 25.91 -34.75 -9.16
C THR A 868 26.79 -33.75 -8.43
N THR A 869 26.23 -32.63 -7.98
CA THR A 869 26.99 -31.49 -7.42
C THR A 869 27.13 -31.62 -5.91
N PHE A 870 26.01 -31.78 -5.21
CA PHE A 870 25.95 -31.96 -3.76
C PHE A 870 25.11 -33.19 -3.41
N PRO A 871 25.63 -34.43 -3.58
CA PRO A 871 24.83 -35.64 -3.39
C PRO A 871 24.18 -35.75 -2.00
N TYR A 872 22.85 -35.82 -1.95
CA TYR A 872 22.09 -35.94 -0.69
C TYR A 872 21.04 -37.04 -0.78
N GLU A 873 21.18 -38.08 0.06
CA GLU A 873 20.37 -39.30 -0.06
C GLU A 873 18.91 -39.13 0.37
N ASN A 874 18.59 -38.12 1.18
CA ASN A 874 17.22 -37.88 1.66
C ASN A 874 16.49 -36.82 0.84
N ALA A 875 17.12 -36.22 -0.18
CA ALA A 875 16.50 -35.18 -1.00
C ALA A 875 15.23 -35.71 -1.69
N THR A 876 14.14 -34.96 -1.57
CA THR A 876 12.89 -35.22 -2.30
C THR A 876 12.38 -33.94 -2.94
N ILE A 877 11.74 -34.02 -4.10
CA ILE A 877 11.01 -32.90 -4.69
C ILE A 877 10.00 -33.44 -5.70
N ALA A 878 8.80 -32.87 -5.75
CA ALA A 878 7.82 -33.22 -6.76
C ALA A 878 7.01 -32.01 -7.20
N ALA A 879 6.51 -32.07 -8.44
CA ALA A 879 5.64 -31.07 -9.04
C ALA A 879 4.27 -31.68 -9.35
N PHE A 880 3.20 -31.01 -8.94
CA PHE A 880 1.81 -31.39 -9.19
C PHE A 880 1.03 -30.24 -9.80
N THR A 881 -0.02 -30.54 -10.56
CA THR A 881 -0.99 -29.52 -10.99
C THR A 881 -2.00 -29.23 -9.87
N GLY A 882 -2.50 -27.99 -9.77
CA GLY A 882 -3.54 -27.61 -8.80
C GLY A 882 -4.82 -28.45 -8.94
N SER A 883 -5.29 -28.68 -10.17
CA SER A 883 -6.41 -29.59 -10.45
C SER A 883 -6.09 -31.06 -10.13
N GLY A 884 -4.82 -31.45 -10.27
CA GLY A 884 -4.31 -32.75 -9.84
C GLY A 884 -4.41 -32.94 -8.33
N LEU A 885 -4.08 -31.93 -7.53
CA LEU A 885 -4.22 -31.95 -6.07
C LEU A 885 -5.69 -32.12 -5.64
N GLN A 886 -6.62 -31.47 -6.34
CA GLN A 886 -8.06 -31.68 -6.12
C GLN A 886 -8.53 -33.10 -6.44
N SER A 887 -7.96 -33.70 -7.49
CA SER A 887 -8.21 -35.09 -7.87
C SER A 887 -7.64 -36.07 -6.83
N ILE A 888 -6.48 -35.77 -6.24
CA ILE A 888 -5.90 -36.54 -5.13
C ILE A 888 -6.81 -36.48 -3.91
N ALA A 889 -7.27 -35.29 -3.50
CA ALA A 889 -8.18 -35.13 -2.37
C ALA A 889 -9.50 -35.90 -2.56
N SER A 890 -10.09 -35.86 -3.76
CA SER A 890 -11.29 -36.63 -4.07
C SER A 890 -11.09 -38.15 -3.92
N ALA A 891 -9.94 -38.66 -4.36
CA ALA A 891 -9.58 -40.07 -4.21
C ALA A 891 -9.22 -40.42 -2.75
N LEU A 892 -8.61 -39.49 -2.02
CA LEU A 892 -8.33 -39.61 -0.60
C LEU A 892 -9.61 -39.74 0.21
N ASN A 893 -10.63 -38.92 -0.08
CA ASN A 893 -11.94 -39.03 0.54
C ASN A 893 -12.53 -40.44 0.37
N THR A 894 -12.59 -40.93 -0.87
CA THR A 894 -13.11 -42.28 -1.17
C THR A 894 -12.34 -43.37 -0.41
N PHE A 895 -11.02 -43.19 -0.27
CA PHE A 895 -10.17 -44.10 0.46
C PHE A 895 -10.40 -44.04 1.98
N ALA A 896 -10.52 -42.84 2.56
CA ALA A 896 -10.83 -42.64 3.97
C ALA A 896 -12.18 -43.27 4.35
N GLN A 897 -13.22 -43.06 3.54
CA GLN A 897 -14.54 -43.67 3.72
C GLN A 897 -14.46 -45.20 3.71
N SER A 898 -13.76 -45.79 2.74
CA SER A 898 -13.56 -47.24 2.68
C SER A 898 -12.79 -47.77 3.89
N LEU A 899 -11.82 -47.01 4.42
CA LEU A 899 -11.07 -47.38 5.61
C LEU A 899 -11.94 -47.34 6.86
N MET A 900 -12.83 -46.35 7.00
CA MET A 900 -13.80 -46.26 8.09
C MET A 900 -14.77 -47.45 8.09
N GLU A 901 -15.32 -47.80 6.93
CA GLU A 901 -16.22 -48.95 6.78
C GLU A 901 -15.54 -50.27 7.16
N ALA A 902 -14.25 -50.42 6.82
CA ALA A 902 -13.47 -51.61 7.13
C ALA A 902 -12.87 -51.60 8.56
N LEU A 903 -13.03 -50.50 9.30
CA LEU A 903 -12.26 -50.25 10.51
C LEU A 903 -12.54 -51.27 11.62
N GLU A 904 -13.80 -51.61 11.85
CA GLU A 904 -14.20 -52.59 12.88
C GLU A 904 -13.57 -53.96 12.63
N ALA A 905 -13.58 -54.42 11.37
CA ALA A 905 -13.09 -55.74 11.00
C ALA A 905 -11.55 -55.80 10.83
N HIS A 906 -10.91 -54.68 10.48
CA HIS A 906 -9.53 -54.68 9.97
C HIS A 906 -8.59 -53.63 10.57
N ARG A 907 -8.92 -53.04 11.74
CA ARG A 907 -8.10 -52.04 12.44
C ARG A 907 -6.61 -52.38 12.50
N ASP A 908 -6.24 -53.59 12.92
CA ASP A 908 -4.84 -54.02 13.04
C ASP A 908 -4.09 -54.01 11.70
N LYS A 909 -4.78 -54.31 10.59
CA LYS A 909 -4.20 -54.30 9.24
C LYS A 909 -4.05 -52.90 8.69
N ILE A 910 -4.98 -52.01 9.03
CA ILE A 910 -4.89 -50.58 8.72
C ILE A 910 -3.71 -49.95 9.47
N ALA A 911 -3.57 -50.26 10.77
CA ALA A 911 -2.42 -49.85 11.59
C ALA A 911 -1.10 -50.35 11.00
N GLN A 912 -1.03 -51.65 10.67
CA GLN A 912 0.15 -52.24 10.04
C GLN A 912 0.50 -51.56 8.71
N ALA A 913 -0.50 -51.18 7.90
CA ALA A 913 -0.25 -50.48 6.64
C ALA A 913 0.38 -49.10 6.83
N ARG A 914 -0.06 -48.33 7.83
CA ARG A 914 0.54 -47.05 8.23
C ARG A 914 1.97 -47.22 8.76
N ASP A 915 2.22 -48.28 9.53
CA ASP A 915 3.54 -48.52 10.13
C ASP A 915 4.56 -49.02 9.09
N GLU A 916 4.12 -49.66 8.00
CA GLU A 916 4.99 -50.16 6.92
C GLU A 916 5.16 -49.18 5.73
N SER A 917 4.44 -48.06 5.73
CA SER A 917 4.58 -47.00 4.74
C SER A 917 5.79 -46.11 5.02
N GLN A 918 6.21 -45.33 4.02
CA GLN A 918 7.37 -44.45 4.15
C GLN A 918 7.10 -43.37 5.21
N VAL A 919 8.01 -43.26 6.17
CA VAL A 919 8.08 -42.14 7.11
C VAL A 919 8.82 -40.98 6.43
N ILE A 920 8.30 -39.77 6.61
CA ILE A 920 8.85 -38.53 6.07
C ILE A 920 9.20 -37.63 7.25
N CYS A 921 10.49 -37.39 7.50
CA CYS A 921 11.09 -36.72 8.68
C CYS A 921 10.56 -37.18 10.06
N PHE A 922 9.27 -36.99 10.32
CA PHE A 922 8.55 -37.30 11.54
C PHE A 922 7.64 -38.52 11.43
N SER A 923 7.47 -39.20 12.56
CA SER A 923 6.65 -40.42 12.68
C SER A 923 5.17 -40.23 12.36
N TYR A 924 4.72 -39.01 12.10
CA TYR A 924 3.34 -38.67 11.79
C TYR A 924 3.15 -38.04 10.41
N TYR A 925 4.21 -37.87 9.62
CA TYR A 925 4.08 -37.64 8.18
C TYR A 925 4.35 -38.94 7.45
N ARG A 926 3.44 -39.29 6.54
CA ARG A 926 3.48 -40.52 5.77
C ARG A 926 3.37 -40.20 4.29
N ASP A 927 4.22 -40.83 3.48
CA ASP A 927 4.02 -40.81 2.04
C ASP A 927 2.65 -41.43 1.72
N LEU A 928 1.79 -40.65 1.08
CA LEU A 928 0.39 -40.98 0.89
C LEU A 928 0.22 -42.18 -0.06
N TYR A 929 1.06 -42.24 -1.10
CA TYR A 929 1.03 -43.32 -2.07
C TYR A 929 1.48 -44.65 -1.43
N SER A 930 2.55 -44.63 -0.66
CA SER A 930 3.15 -45.76 0.05
C SER A 930 2.16 -46.34 1.07
N PHE A 931 1.43 -45.47 1.77
CA PHE A 931 0.33 -45.89 2.63
C PHE A 931 -0.78 -46.60 1.84
N ALA A 932 -1.27 -46.00 0.76
CA ALA A 932 -2.27 -46.64 -0.10
C ALA A 932 -1.78 -47.99 -0.65
N GLU A 933 -0.52 -48.10 -1.07
CA GLU A 933 0.08 -49.35 -1.53
C GLU A 933 0.04 -50.43 -0.44
N ARG A 934 0.41 -50.08 0.80
CA ARG A 934 0.40 -51.01 1.93
C ARG A 934 -1.02 -51.40 2.33
N ALA A 935 -1.96 -50.46 2.36
CA ALA A 935 -3.36 -50.74 2.65
C ALA A 935 -3.96 -51.72 1.62
N ARG A 936 -3.69 -51.49 0.32
CA ARG A 936 -4.10 -52.40 -0.76
C ARG A 936 -3.52 -53.81 -0.59
N ALA A 937 -2.29 -53.93 -0.10
CA ALA A 937 -1.63 -55.22 0.08
C ALA A 937 -2.13 -55.97 1.34
N LEU A 938 -2.35 -55.25 2.43
CA LEU A 938 -2.53 -55.84 3.77
C LEU A 938 -3.98 -55.94 4.22
N VAL A 939 -4.86 -55.00 3.82
CA VAL A 939 -6.26 -54.99 4.24
C VAL A 939 -7.06 -55.95 3.33
N PRO A 940 -7.71 -56.99 3.89
CA PRO A 940 -8.42 -58.00 3.11
C PRO A 940 -9.85 -57.58 2.74
N ASP A 941 -10.06 -56.29 2.43
CA ASP A 941 -11.33 -55.72 2.01
C ASP A 941 -11.26 -55.23 0.55
N SER A 942 -12.26 -55.56 -0.27
CA SER A 942 -12.26 -55.21 -1.70
C SER A 942 -12.47 -53.73 -1.97
N SER A 943 -13.26 -53.04 -1.15
CA SER A 943 -13.52 -51.60 -1.27
C SER A 943 -12.26 -50.82 -0.94
N VAL A 944 -11.60 -51.15 0.19
CA VAL A 944 -10.30 -50.55 0.57
C VAL A 944 -9.26 -50.76 -0.53
N ARG A 945 -9.16 -51.97 -1.09
CA ARG A 945 -8.20 -52.26 -2.17
C ARG A 945 -8.46 -51.45 -3.44
N SER A 946 -9.74 -51.28 -3.80
CA SER A 946 -10.13 -50.50 -4.97
C SER A 946 -9.86 -49.00 -4.75
N ALA A 947 -10.27 -48.46 -3.60
CA ALA A 947 -10.07 -47.06 -3.26
C ALA A 947 -8.58 -46.71 -3.13
N ALA A 948 -7.78 -47.57 -2.49
CA ALA A 948 -6.32 -47.41 -2.45
C ALA A 948 -5.70 -47.37 -3.87
N GLN A 949 -6.16 -48.24 -4.78
CA GLN A 949 -5.71 -48.23 -6.17
C GLN A 949 -6.11 -46.94 -6.91
N GLN A 950 -7.30 -46.41 -6.65
CA GLN A 950 -7.76 -45.14 -7.22
C GLN A 950 -6.90 -43.98 -6.74
N LEU A 951 -6.59 -43.91 -5.45
CA LEU A 951 -5.69 -42.89 -4.88
C LEU A 951 -4.28 -42.98 -5.48
N MET A 952 -3.70 -44.17 -5.58
CA MET A 952 -2.41 -44.38 -6.23
C MET A 952 -2.40 -43.91 -7.70
N ASN A 953 -3.52 -44.10 -8.42
CA ASN A 953 -3.65 -43.63 -9.79
C ASN A 953 -3.78 -42.11 -9.86
N ALA A 954 -4.58 -41.50 -8.97
CA ALA A 954 -4.76 -40.05 -8.90
C ALA A 954 -3.42 -39.33 -8.65
N ILE A 955 -2.62 -39.80 -7.69
CA ILE A 955 -1.29 -39.25 -7.41
C ILE A 955 -0.39 -39.34 -8.65
N ARG A 956 -0.32 -40.52 -9.29
CA ARG A 956 0.50 -40.70 -10.50
C ARG A 956 0.06 -39.83 -11.68
N SER A 957 -1.24 -39.61 -11.84
CA SER A 957 -1.78 -38.80 -12.94
C SER A 957 -1.62 -37.31 -12.70
N ALA A 958 -1.67 -36.85 -11.45
CA ALA A 958 -1.49 -35.45 -11.07
C ALA A 958 -0.03 -34.98 -11.12
N ARG A 959 0.92 -35.91 -10.95
CA ARG A 959 2.35 -35.65 -10.81
C ARG A 959 3.04 -35.36 -12.14
N LEU A 960 3.59 -34.17 -12.28
CA LEU A 960 4.31 -33.71 -13.46
C LEU A 960 5.76 -34.22 -13.51
N ALA A 961 6.43 -34.18 -12.36
CA ALA A 961 7.78 -34.70 -12.16
C ALA A 961 7.99 -35.03 -10.68
N GLU A 962 8.95 -35.92 -10.40
CA GLU A 962 9.28 -36.36 -9.06
C GLU A 962 10.73 -36.86 -8.99
N TYR A 963 11.37 -36.61 -7.85
CA TYR A 963 12.64 -37.17 -7.46
C TYR A 963 12.66 -37.49 -5.97
N HIS A 964 13.21 -38.65 -5.64
CA HIS A 964 13.60 -39.03 -4.29
C HIS A 964 14.97 -39.69 -4.30
N GLY A 965 15.76 -39.38 -3.28
CA GLY A 965 17.05 -40.01 -3.04
C GLY A 965 16.94 -41.42 -2.45
N THR A 966 18.08 -42.11 -2.35
CA THR A 966 18.18 -43.51 -1.88
C THR A 966 17.76 -43.71 -0.43
N GLY A 967 17.78 -42.67 0.39
CA GLY A 967 17.34 -42.65 1.78
C GLY A 967 15.82 -42.59 1.96
N ARG A 968 15.07 -42.32 0.88
CA ARG A 968 13.59 -42.30 0.86
C ARG A 968 13.04 -43.17 -0.29
N PRO A 969 13.37 -44.47 -0.34
CA PRO A 969 13.13 -45.32 -1.53
C PRO A 969 11.66 -45.63 -1.83
N LYS A 970 10.74 -45.23 -0.95
CA LYS A 970 9.29 -45.40 -1.13
C LYS A 970 8.54 -44.06 -1.17
N ALA A 971 9.25 -42.92 -1.20
CA ALA A 971 8.65 -41.61 -1.40
C ALA A 971 8.14 -41.46 -2.83
N GLN A 972 7.06 -40.70 -3.01
CA GLN A 972 6.32 -40.55 -4.26
C GLN A 972 5.83 -39.10 -4.48
N GLY A 973 6.34 -38.17 -3.69
CA GLY A 973 6.24 -36.73 -3.89
C GLY A 973 5.17 -36.03 -3.06
N ILE A 974 4.31 -36.75 -2.34
CA ILE A 974 3.26 -36.12 -1.53
C ILE A 974 2.93 -36.92 -0.27
N SER A 975 3.04 -36.24 0.87
CA SER A 975 2.79 -36.80 2.19
C SER A 975 1.42 -36.38 2.74
N VAL A 976 1.00 -37.05 3.81
CA VAL A 976 -0.22 -36.78 4.58
C VAL A 976 0.08 -36.87 6.08
N TYR A 977 -0.66 -36.12 6.89
CA TYR A 977 -0.64 -36.19 8.33
C TYR A 977 -1.41 -37.40 8.87
N TRP A 978 -0.71 -38.21 9.67
CA TRP A 978 -1.29 -39.27 10.49
C TRP A 978 -0.51 -39.45 11.80
N PRO A 979 -0.93 -38.74 12.87
CA PRO A 979 -0.27 -38.78 14.17
C PRO A 979 -0.53 -40.07 14.96
N LEU A 980 0.10 -40.19 16.12
CA LEU A 980 -0.45 -41.03 17.17
C LEU A 980 -1.63 -40.30 17.83
N GLU A 981 -2.47 -41.00 18.59
CA GLU A 981 -3.66 -40.40 19.20
C GLU A 981 -3.30 -39.20 20.10
N GLU A 982 -2.25 -39.35 20.90
CA GLU A 982 -1.74 -38.33 21.81
C GLU A 982 -1.13 -37.11 21.10
N ASP A 983 -0.77 -37.26 19.82
CA ASP A 983 -0.14 -36.24 19.00
C ASP A 983 -1.11 -35.55 18.05
N TYR A 984 -2.39 -35.99 18.00
CA TYR A 984 -3.42 -35.39 17.17
C TYR A 984 -3.77 -33.99 17.66
N ILE A 985 -3.72 -33.02 16.74
CA ILE A 985 -4.05 -31.62 17.01
C ILE A 985 -5.40 -31.27 16.38
N PRO A 986 -6.37 -30.78 17.16
CA PRO A 986 -7.70 -30.40 16.66
C PRO A 986 -7.69 -29.34 15.55
N ASP A 987 -6.68 -28.46 15.51
CA ASP A 987 -6.53 -27.43 14.48
C ASP A 987 -6.52 -28.00 13.05
N TYR A 988 -6.18 -29.29 12.89
CA TYR A 988 -6.26 -29.99 11.60
C TYR A 988 -7.67 -29.95 11.00
N GLU A 989 -8.71 -29.93 11.83
CA GLU A 989 -10.13 -29.92 11.42
C GLU A 989 -10.51 -28.59 10.73
N SER A 990 -9.67 -27.54 10.83
CA SER A 990 -9.89 -26.24 10.18
C SER A 990 -9.39 -26.16 8.72
N LEU A 991 -8.63 -27.16 8.24
CA LEU A 991 -8.09 -27.16 6.89
C LEU A 991 -9.18 -27.47 5.85
N LYS A 992 -9.05 -26.92 4.64
CA LYS A 992 -9.94 -27.24 3.51
C LYS A 992 -9.95 -28.72 3.18
N LEU A 993 -8.82 -29.41 3.38
CA LEU A 993 -8.73 -30.84 3.13
C LEU A 993 -9.67 -31.64 4.05
N SER A 994 -9.80 -31.24 5.30
CA SER A 994 -10.70 -31.85 6.28
C SER A 994 -12.16 -31.62 5.89
N GLY A 995 -12.54 -30.39 5.52
CA GLY A 995 -13.88 -30.13 4.97
C GLY A 995 -14.20 -30.87 3.65
N ALA A 996 -13.18 -31.18 2.84
CA ALA A 996 -13.35 -31.82 1.54
C ALA A 996 -13.26 -33.36 1.56
N THR A 997 -12.76 -33.95 2.65
CA THR A 997 -12.44 -35.38 2.70
C THR A 997 -12.76 -35.97 4.07
N SER A 998 -13.19 -37.22 4.13
CA SER A 998 -13.46 -37.89 5.41
C SER A 998 -12.18 -38.36 6.14
N TRP A 999 -11.05 -37.69 5.92
CA TRP A 999 -9.74 -38.15 6.39
C TRP A 999 -9.57 -37.94 7.90
N ASP A 1000 -9.96 -36.79 8.42
CA ASP A 1000 -9.89 -36.51 9.85
C ASP A 1000 -10.92 -37.31 10.64
N GLU A 1001 -12.14 -37.55 10.11
CA GLU A 1001 -13.08 -38.49 10.73
C GLU A 1001 -12.52 -39.90 10.76
N PHE A 1002 -11.84 -40.33 9.69
CA PHE A 1002 -11.13 -41.60 9.69
C PHE A 1002 -10.07 -41.66 10.78
N LEU A 1003 -9.23 -40.63 10.93
CA LEU A 1003 -8.23 -40.56 12.00
C LEU A 1003 -8.87 -40.64 13.39
N GLN A 1004 -9.92 -39.84 13.64
CA GLN A 1004 -10.63 -39.81 14.91
C GLN A 1004 -11.31 -41.16 15.22
N ALA A 1005 -11.99 -41.78 14.26
CA ALA A 1005 -12.56 -43.11 14.39
C ALA A 1005 -11.48 -44.19 14.64
N PHE A 1006 -10.32 -44.03 14.00
CA PHE A 1006 -9.17 -44.90 14.20
C PHE A 1006 -8.60 -44.78 15.64
N TYR A 1007 -8.74 -43.64 16.29
CA TYR A 1007 -8.40 -43.48 17.71
C TYR A 1007 -9.54 -43.87 18.67
N GLY A 1008 -10.71 -44.28 18.16
CA GLY A 1008 -11.85 -44.66 18.99
C GLY A 1008 -12.61 -43.48 19.59
N ARG A 1009 -12.43 -42.27 19.03
CA ARG A 1009 -13.22 -41.09 19.37
C ARG A 1009 -14.56 -41.12 18.63
N ALA A 1010 -15.61 -40.59 19.26
CA ALA A 1010 -16.91 -40.44 18.62
C ALA A 1010 -16.86 -39.31 17.59
N VAL A 1011 -17.33 -39.56 16.37
CA VAL A 1011 -17.35 -38.63 15.23
C VAL A 1011 -18.76 -38.49 14.66
N GLY A 1012 -19.07 -37.37 14.01
CA GLY A 1012 -20.39 -37.08 13.45
C GLY A 1012 -21.55 -37.32 14.43
N LEU A 1013 -22.62 -37.97 13.96
CA LEU A 1013 -23.78 -38.34 14.77
C LEU A 1013 -23.44 -39.29 15.94
N ALA A 1014 -22.31 -40.02 15.92
CA ALA A 1014 -21.89 -40.77 17.10
C ALA A 1014 -21.55 -39.86 18.30
N LYS A 1015 -21.20 -38.58 18.07
CA LYS A 1015 -21.05 -37.57 19.13
C LYS A 1015 -22.36 -37.34 19.90
N LEU A 1016 -23.52 -37.65 19.30
CA LEU A 1016 -24.83 -37.53 19.93
C LEU A 1016 -24.93 -38.36 21.22
N VAL A 1017 -24.29 -39.54 21.26
CA VAL A 1017 -24.28 -40.41 22.45
C VAL A 1017 -23.49 -39.76 23.57
N SER A 1018 -22.28 -39.28 23.29
CA SER A 1018 -21.44 -38.58 24.26
C SER A 1018 -22.13 -37.30 24.75
N TRP A 1019 -22.71 -36.53 23.84
CA TRP A 1019 -23.49 -35.33 24.15
C TRP A 1019 -24.68 -35.61 25.08
N ILE A 1020 -25.51 -36.63 24.80
CA ILE A 1020 -26.65 -37.02 25.64
C ILE A 1020 -26.21 -37.49 27.02
N ILE A 1021 -25.05 -38.13 27.13
CA ILE A 1021 -24.49 -38.61 28.40
C ILE A 1021 -23.90 -37.46 29.23
N GLU A 1022 -23.28 -36.48 28.57
CA GLU A 1022 -22.52 -35.40 29.22
C GLU A 1022 -23.37 -34.18 29.61
N ASN A 1023 -24.56 -34.00 29.03
CA ASN A 1023 -25.41 -32.83 29.25
C ASN A 1023 -26.64 -33.15 30.12
N PRO A 1024 -26.87 -32.44 31.24
CA PRO A 1024 -27.95 -32.75 32.17
C PRO A 1024 -29.33 -32.28 31.73
N LEU A 1025 -29.49 -31.57 30.60
CA LEU A 1025 -30.80 -31.11 30.11
C LEU A 1025 -30.80 -30.82 28.60
N VAL A 1026 -31.78 -31.36 27.89
CA VAL A 1026 -32.02 -31.18 26.45
C VAL A 1026 -33.37 -30.51 26.23
N TYR A 1027 -33.45 -29.54 25.31
CA TYR A 1027 -34.72 -28.93 24.89
C TYR A 1027 -35.18 -29.56 23.57
N LEU A 1028 -36.36 -30.17 23.59
CA LEU A 1028 -37.06 -30.66 22.40
C LEU A 1028 -38.08 -29.60 21.97
N ILE A 1029 -37.78 -28.89 20.90
CA ILE A 1029 -38.55 -27.72 20.45
C ILE A 1029 -39.43 -28.11 19.26
N LEU A 1030 -40.75 -28.01 19.47
CA LEU A 1030 -41.75 -28.37 18.49
C LEU A 1030 -42.27 -27.16 17.72
N PRO A 1031 -42.53 -27.28 16.41
CA PRO A 1031 -43.14 -26.20 15.66
C PRO A 1031 -44.61 -26.04 16.08
N ASP A 1032 -45.03 -24.86 16.54
CA ASP A 1032 -46.43 -24.58 16.92
C ASP A 1032 -47.36 -24.37 15.72
N ASN A 1033 -48.67 -24.53 15.92
CA ASN A 1033 -49.72 -24.26 14.94
C ASN A 1033 -50.36 -22.86 15.08
N GLN A 1034 -49.90 -22.05 16.03
CA GLN A 1034 -50.35 -20.67 16.24
C GLN A 1034 -49.50 -19.70 15.42
N GLY A 1035 -50.10 -18.60 14.96
CA GLY A 1035 -49.50 -17.67 14.00
C GLY A 1035 -48.10 -17.21 14.40
N LYS A 1036 -47.13 -17.39 13.50
CA LYS A 1036 -45.71 -17.10 13.72
C LYS A 1036 -45.44 -15.59 13.65
N PRO A 1037 -44.76 -14.99 14.64
CA PRO A 1037 -44.57 -13.53 14.74
C PRO A 1037 -43.43 -12.95 13.87
N VAL A 1038 -42.54 -13.79 13.32
CA VAL A 1038 -41.45 -13.34 12.44
C VAL A 1038 -42.00 -13.06 11.03
N GLY A 1039 -41.88 -11.81 10.56
CA GLY A 1039 -42.55 -11.32 9.35
C GLY A 1039 -42.07 -11.90 8.01
N GLU A 1040 -40.94 -12.61 8.01
CA GLU A 1040 -40.33 -13.23 6.81
C GLU A 1040 -40.69 -14.71 6.63
N LEU A 1041 -41.30 -15.33 7.65
CA LEU A 1041 -41.77 -16.71 7.55
C LEU A 1041 -43.09 -16.78 6.77
N PRO A 1042 -43.27 -17.76 5.86
CA PRO A 1042 -44.56 -18.01 5.23
C PRO A 1042 -45.64 -18.29 6.30
N PRO A 1043 -46.91 -17.91 6.11
CA PRO A 1043 -47.99 -18.10 7.08
C PRO A 1043 -48.46 -19.57 7.20
N ILE A 1044 -47.57 -20.54 6.97
CA ILE A 1044 -47.86 -21.97 6.97
C ILE A 1044 -47.66 -22.48 8.39
N ASN A 1045 -48.78 -22.79 9.07
CA ASN A 1045 -48.76 -23.39 10.39
C ASN A 1045 -48.34 -24.86 10.33
N ALA A 1046 -47.65 -25.33 11.38
CA ALA A 1046 -47.34 -26.75 11.54
C ALA A 1046 -48.61 -27.62 11.55
N SER A 1047 -48.52 -28.78 10.92
CA SER A 1047 -49.58 -29.78 10.91
C SER A 1047 -49.52 -30.66 12.16
N VAL A 1048 -50.62 -31.33 12.49
CA VAL A 1048 -50.66 -32.30 13.61
C VAL A 1048 -49.66 -33.46 13.40
N SER A 1049 -49.34 -33.79 12.16
CA SER A 1049 -48.32 -34.78 11.79
C SER A 1049 -46.92 -34.39 12.25
N ASP A 1050 -46.56 -33.10 12.17
CA ASP A 1050 -45.25 -32.60 12.59
C ASP A 1050 -45.06 -32.75 14.10
N TRP A 1051 -46.13 -32.62 14.88
CA TRP A 1051 -46.12 -32.87 16.33
C TRP A 1051 -46.05 -34.35 16.67
N THR A 1052 -46.69 -35.19 15.86
CA THR A 1052 -46.73 -36.64 16.11
C THR A 1052 -45.38 -37.27 15.86
N ALA A 1053 -44.61 -36.75 14.89
CA ALA A 1053 -43.22 -37.16 14.62
C ALA A 1053 -42.33 -37.02 15.87
N ALA A 1054 -42.54 -35.99 16.68
CA ALA A 1054 -41.81 -35.78 17.92
C ALA A 1054 -41.93 -36.92 18.93
N GLY A 1055 -43.04 -37.67 18.91
CA GLY A 1055 -43.25 -38.81 19.79
C GLY A 1055 -42.29 -39.97 19.57
N TYR A 1056 -41.62 -40.03 18.41
CA TYR A 1056 -40.59 -41.03 18.11
C TYR A 1056 -39.19 -40.59 18.56
N ILE A 1057 -38.97 -39.30 18.75
CA ILE A 1057 -37.68 -38.72 19.15
C ILE A 1057 -37.67 -38.38 20.64
N ALA A 1058 -38.84 -38.16 21.25
CA ALA A 1058 -38.96 -37.92 22.68
C ALA A 1058 -38.46 -39.12 23.50
N GLY A 1059 -37.60 -38.85 24.48
CA GLY A 1059 -37.06 -39.82 25.42
C GLY A 1059 -35.68 -40.38 25.04
N ILE A 1060 -34.97 -39.79 24.07
CA ILE A 1060 -33.58 -40.16 23.77
C ILE A 1060 -32.59 -39.66 24.83
N ALA A 1061 -32.92 -38.58 25.55
CA ALA A 1061 -32.14 -38.06 26.67
C ALA A 1061 -32.84 -38.26 28.02
N ALA A 1062 -32.04 -38.40 29.09
CA ALA A 1062 -32.55 -38.65 30.44
C ALA A 1062 -33.31 -37.47 31.05
N HIS A 1063 -33.05 -36.25 30.55
CA HIS A 1063 -33.62 -35.00 31.01
C HIS A 1063 -34.01 -34.14 29.81
N GLU A 1064 -35.27 -34.19 29.42
CA GLU A 1064 -35.80 -33.45 28.28
C GLU A 1064 -36.87 -32.44 28.71
N VAL A 1065 -36.80 -31.22 28.16
CA VAL A 1065 -37.83 -30.19 28.26
C VAL A 1065 -38.52 -30.07 26.92
N LEU A 1066 -39.81 -30.40 26.89
CA LEU A 1066 -40.65 -30.21 25.72
C LEU A 1066 -41.24 -28.80 25.71
N CYS A 1067 -41.01 -28.04 24.65
CA CYS A 1067 -41.60 -26.71 24.46
C CYS A 1067 -41.93 -26.43 22.99
N TYR A 1068 -42.71 -25.39 22.74
CA TYR A 1068 -43.05 -24.95 21.39
C TYR A 1068 -42.18 -23.79 20.94
N ASP A 1069 -41.97 -23.66 19.63
CA ASP A 1069 -41.17 -22.59 19.03
C ASP A 1069 -41.77 -21.17 19.18
N THR A 1070 -43.02 -21.08 19.64
CA THR A 1070 -43.73 -19.84 20.00
C THR A 1070 -43.55 -19.44 21.47
N TYR A 1071 -42.80 -20.21 22.27
CA TYR A 1071 -42.58 -19.91 23.67
C TYR A 1071 -41.50 -18.81 23.79
N PRO A 1072 -41.86 -17.59 24.23
CA PRO A 1072 -40.96 -16.43 24.21
C PRO A 1072 -39.81 -16.53 25.21
N ASP A 1073 -39.90 -17.44 26.18
CA ASP A 1073 -38.85 -17.69 27.17
C ASP A 1073 -37.75 -18.64 26.64
N VAL A 1074 -37.99 -19.28 25.48
CA VAL A 1074 -37.07 -20.26 24.87
C VAL A 1074 -36.60 -19.81 23.48
N VAL A 1075 -37.47 -19.15 22.72
CA VAL A 1075 -37.19 -18.66 21.37
C VAL A 1075 -37.49 -17.16 21.31
N ASP A 1076 -36.53 -16.37 20.84
CA ASP A 1076 -36.73 -14.97 20.50
C ASP A 1076 -37.70 -14.89 19.33
N GLN A 1077 -38.89 -14.37 19.60
CA GLN A 1077 -39.99 -14.29 18.62
C GLN A 1077 -39.76 -13.25 17.52
N SER A 1078 -38.70 -12.43 17.61
CA SER A 1078 -38.35 -11.42 16.60
C SER A 1078 -37.27 -11.90 15.64
N THR A 1079 -36.31 -12.69 16.11
CA THR A 1079 -35.15 -13.17 15.34
C THR A 1079 -35.21 -14.66 15.03
N GLY A 1080 -35.95 -15.42 15.82
CA GLY A 1080 -35.98 -16.88 15.82
C GLY A 1080 -34.80 -17.53 16.54
N ARG A 1081 -33.87 -16.75 17.08
CA ARG A 1081 -32.73 -17.23 17.86
C ARG A 1081 -33.20 -17.87 19.18
N LEU A 1082 -32.48 -18.89 19.64
CA LEU A 1082 -32.73 -19.51 20.93
C LEU A 1082 -32.15 -18.72 22.10
N LEU A 1083 -32.96 -18.58 23.15
CA LEU A 1083 -32.65 -17.83 24.37
C LEU A 1083 -32.12 -18.71 25.52
N ALA A 1084 -31.91 -20.01 25.27
CA ALA A 1084 -31.43 -20.95 26.28
C ALA A 1084 -29.97 -20.68 26.69
N PRO A 1085 -29.59 -20.85 27.97
CA PRO A 1085 -28.21 -20.64 28.45
C PRO A 1085 -27.19 -21.59 27.80
N GLU A 1086 -25.89 -21.30 27.95
CA GLU A 1086 -24.79 -22.19 27.54
C GLU A 1086 -24.80 -23.53 28.31
N GLY A 1087 -24.37 -24.61 27.65
CA GLY A 1087 -24.25 -25.95 28.26
C GLY A 1087 -25.50 -26.84 28.18
N TYR A 1088 -26.39 -26.58 27.22
CA TYR A 1088 -27.60 -27.37 26.97
C TYR A 1088 -27.63 -27.90 25.54
N GLY A 1089 -28.31 -29.02 25.37
CA GLY A 1089 -28.55 -29.61 24.07
C GLY A 1089 -29.89 -29.20 23.44
N LEU A 1090 -29.95 -29.13 22.11
CA LEU A 1090 -31.15 -28.75 21.37
C LEU A 1090 -31.55 -29.83 20.36
N ILE A 1091 -32.85 -30.18 20.35
CA ILE A 1091 -33.46 -31.02 19.31
C ILE A 1091 -34.59 -30.23 18.66
N LEU A 1092 -34.47 -30.00 17.36
CA LEU A 1092 -35.41 -29.19 16.58
C LEU A 1092 -36.13 -30.06 15.55
N LEU A 1093 -37.44 -29.89 15.47
CA LEU A 1093 -38.30 -30.58 14.51
C LEU A 1093 -39.06 -29.60 13.61
N GLY A 1094 -39.38 -30.08 12.41
CA GLY A 1094 -40.04 -29.29 11.36
C GLY A 1094 -39.07 -28.37 10.62
N GLY A 1095 -39.20 -28.29 9.30
CA GLY A 1095 -38.27 -27.51 8.46
C GLY A 1095 -38.41 -26.00 8.59
N GLN A 1096 -37.51 -25.26 7.92
CA GLN A 1096 -37.45 -23.78 7.91
C GLN A 1096 -38.75 -23.04 7.57
N ILE A 1097 -39.78 -23.71 7.07
CA ILE A 1097 -41.08 -23.08 6.76
C ILE A 1097 -42.03 -23.09 7.98
N VAL A 1098 -41.91 -24.07 8.88
CA VAL A 1098 -42.86 -24.29 9.98
C VAL A 1098 -42.23 -24.14 11.36
N SER A 1099 -40.91 -24.18 11.48
CA SER A 1099 -40.15 -24.07 12.73
C SER A 1099 -39.30 -22.80 12.76
N ILE A 1100 -39.55 -21.92 13.73
CA ILE A 1100 -38.86 -20.63 13.87
C ILE A 1100 -37.34 -20.81 14.10
N PRO A 1101 -36.87 -21.67 15.03
CA PRO A 1101 -35.45 -21.91 15.23
C PRO A 1101 -34.73 -22.55 14.02
N VAL A 1102 -35.40 -23.45 13.30
CA VAL A 1102 -34.80 -24.07 12.11
C VAL A 1102 -34.63 -23.03 11.00
N TRP A 1103 -35.60 -22.12 10.83
CA TRP A 1103 -35.43 -20.97 9.93
C TRP A 1103 -34.27 -20.08 10.35
N TYR A 1104 -34.10 -19.82 11.65
CA TYR A 1104 -32.96 -19.04 12.14
C TYR A 1104 -31.63 -19.70 11.75
N TYR A 1105 -31.44 -20.98 12.09
CA TYR A 1105 -30.18 -21.68 11.79
C TYR A 1105 -29.95 -21.87 10.29
N GLU A 1106 -30.98 -22.19 9.51
CA GLU A 1106 -30.83 -22.46 8.08
C GLU A 1106 -30.77 -21.18 7.22
N VAL A 1107 -31.44 -20.10 7.62
CA VAL A 1107 -31.63 -18.90 6.78
C VAL A 1107 -31.01 -17.64 7.39
N ALA A 1108 -31.34 -17.30 8.64
CA ALA A 1108 -30.94 -16.02 9.23
C ALA A 1108 -29.47 -16.01 9.70
N ALA A 1109 -29.05 -17.06 10.40
CA ALA A 1109 -27.71 -17.23 10.92
C ALA A 1109 -26.81 -18.01 9.95
N GLY A 1110 -27.39 -18.92 9.16
CA GLY A 1110 -26.66 -19.70 8.16
C GLY A 1110 -25.65 -20.69 8.75
N GLU A 1111 -25.99 -21.27 9.90
CA GLU A 1111 -25.07 -22.10 10.70
C GLU A 1111 -25.17 -23.61 10.40
N THR A 1112 -26.22 -24.07 9.70
CA THR A 1112 -26.32 -25.50 9.35
C THR A 1112 -25.33 -25.87 8.23
N PRO A 1113 -24.59 -27.00 8.34
CA PRO A 1113 -23.72 -27.51 7.27
C PRO A 1113 -24.40 -27.69 5.91
N VAL A 1114 -25.67 -28.10 5.91
CA VAL A 1114 -26.48 -28.22 4.69
C VAL A 1114 -27.88 -27.62 4.88
N TYR A 1115 -28.52 -27.18 3.80
CA TYR A 1115 -29.86 -26.61 3.85
C TYR A 1115 -30.63 -26.82 2.55
N PRO A 1116 -31.97 -26.83 2.58
CA PRO A 1116 -32.78 -26.95 1.37
C PRO A 1116 -32.88 -25.61 0.63
N ALA A 1117 -32.66 -25.65 -0.69
CA ALA A 1117 -32.92 -24.57 -1.62
C ALA A 1117 -34.13 -24.88 -2.50
N TYR A 1118 -34.86 -23.84 -2.91
CA TYR A 1118 -36.15 -23.98 -3.57
C TYR A 1118 -36.22 -23.12 -4.84
N ASN A 1119 -37.01 -23.58 -5.82
CA ASN A 1119 -37.45 -22.75 -6.94
C ASN A 1119 -38.89 -23.12 -7.37
N SER A 1120 -39.36 -22.54 -8.48
CA SER A 1120 -40.70 -22.81 -9.01
C SER A 1120 -40.94 -24.27 -9.43
N SER A 1121 -39.89 -25.07 -9.59
CA SER A 1121 -39.92 -26.42 -10.15
C SER A 1121 -39.70 -27.51 -9.11
N GLY A 1122 -39.02 -27.22 -7.99
CA GLY A 1122 -38.71 -28.20 -6.97
C GLY A 1122 -37.82 -27.68 -5.84
N VAL A 1123 -37.22 -28.64 -5.13
CA VAL A 1123 -36.34 -28.46 -3.96
C VAL A 1123 -35.12 -29.37 -4.09
N TRP A 1124 -33.98 -28.96 -3.54
CA TRP A 1124 -32.75 -29.76 -3.41
C TRP A 1124 -31.94 -29.29 -2.19
N PHE A 1125 -30.98 -30.07 -1.73
CA PHE A 1125 -30.08 -29.65 -0.65
C PHE A 1125 -28.79 -29.05 -1.22
N VAL A 1126 -28.19 -28.11 -0.48
CA VAL A 1126 -27.00 -27.36 -0.84
C VAL A 1126 -26.01 -27.40 0.31
N HIS A 1127 -24.71 -27.55 0.01
CA HIS A 1127 -23.64 -27.37 0.98
C HIS A 1127 -23.52 -25.89 1.36
N ARG A 1128 -23.50 -25.59 2.67
CA ARG A 1128 -23.39 -24.21 3.17
C ARG A 1128 -22.10 -23.53 2.72
N GLU A 1129 -20.97 -24.19 2.93
CA GLU A 1129 -19.64 -23.63 2.73
C GLU A 1129 -19.35 -23.33 1.25
N THR A 1130 -19.71 -24.27 0.36
CA THR A 1130 -19.40 -24.17 -1.07
C THR A 1130 -20.53 -23.56 -1.89
N GLY A 1131 -21.75 -23.49 -1.35
CA GLY A 1131 -22.96 -23.12 -2.09
C GLY A 1131 -23.35 -24.11 -3.19
N THR A 1132 -22.74 -25.30 -3.26
CA THR A 1132 -22.97 -26.26 -4.34
C THR A 1132 -24.16 -27.18 -4.07
N PRO A 1133 -25.02 -27.46 -5.07
CA PRO A 1133 -26.09 -28.45 -4.95
C PRO A 1133 -25.57 -29.85 -4.66
N ILE A 1134 -26.17 -30.55 -3.69
CA ILE A 1134 -25.83 -31.93 -3.34
C ILE A 1134 -26.42 -32.88 -4.40
N PRO A 1135 -25.58 -33.66 -5.10
CA PRO A 1135 -26.05 -34.56 -6.15
C PRO A 1135 -27.11 -35.55 -5.66
N GLY A 1136 -28.13 -35.78 -6.48
CA GLY A 1136 -29.20 -36.75 -6.18
C GLY A 1136 -30.33 -36.24 -5.29
N THR A 1137 -30.25 -35.00 -4.79
CA THR A 1137 -31.23 -34.46 -3.82
C THR A 1137 -32.40 -33.67 -4.42
N TYR A 1138 -32.47 -33.55 -5.75
CA TYR A 1138 -33.54 -32.80 -6.41
C TYR A 1138 -34.88 -33.55 -6.42
N LEU A 1139 -35.92 -32.93 -5.86
CA LEU A 1139 -37.32 -33.36 -5.92
C LEU A 1139 -38.20 -32.32 -6.60
N THR A 1140 -39.10 -32.75 -7.47
CA THR A 1140 -40.14 -31.88 -8.00
C THR A 1140 -41.30 -31.74 -7.02
N TRP A 1141 -42.07 -30.66 -7.12
CA TRP A 1141 -43.31 -30.51 -6.34
C TRP A 1141 -44.36 -31.61 -6.61
N SER A 1142 -44.29 -32.28 -7.77
CA SER A 1142 -45.14 -33.44 -8.07
C SER A 1142 -44.71 -34.69 -7.30
N ASP A 1143 -43.40 -34.88 -7.09
CA ASP A 1143 -42.86 -36.04 -6.36
C ASP A 1143 -43.39 -36.06 -4.93
N LEU A 1144 -43.35 -34.90 -4.25
CA LEU A 1144 -43.86 -34.68 -2.89
C LEU A 1144 -45.33 -35.07 -2.73
N ASN A 1145 -46.14 -34.85 -3.77
CA ASN A 1145 -47.57 -35.18 -3.76
C ASN A 1145 -47.87 -36.64 -4.12
N SER A 1146 -46.90 -37.38 -4.67
CA SER A 1146 -47.07 -38.77 -5.12
C SER A 1146 -46.63 -39.83 -4.10
N GLY A 1147 -46.24 -39.44 -2.89
CA GLY A 1147 -45.73 -40.37 -1.86
C GLY A 1147 -44.22 -40.56 -1.89
N LYS A 1148 -43.47 -39.60 -2.44
CA LYS A 1148 -42.01 -39.52 -2.32
C LYS A 1148 -41.65 -38.28 -1.53
N ASP A 1149 -40.69 -38.36 -0.62
CA ASP A 1149 -40.20 -37.21 0.14
C ASP A 1149 -38.70 -37.37 0.40
N MET A 1150 -38.07 -36.32 0.92
CA MET A 1150 -36.69 -36.35 1.39
C MET A 1150 -36.60 -35.68 2.75
N PHE A 1151 -35.67 -36.17 3.57
CA PHE A 1151 -35.44 -35.65 4.89
C PHE A 1151 -33.96 -35.59 5.25
N ILE A 1152 -33.70 -34.79 6.27
CA ILE A 1152 -32.38 -34.58 6.83
C ILE A 1152 -32.36 -34.94 8.32
N VAL A 1153 -31.24 -35.53 8.73
CA VAL A 1153 -30.81 -35.67 10.13
C VAL A 1153 -29.44 -35.02 10.20
N GLU A 1154 -29.29 -33.97 11.01
CA GLU A 1154 -28.05 -33.18 11.05
C GLU A 1154 -27.73 -32.75 12.48
N LEU A 1155 -26.47 -32.91 12.88
CA LEU A 1155 -25.92 -32.52 14.16
C LEU A 1155 -24.75 -31.56 13.95
N PHE A 1156 -24.84 -30.37 14.54
CA PHE A 1156 -23.79 -29.35 14.48
C PHE A 1156 -23.69 -28.61 15.82
N THR A 1157 -22.65 -27.78 15.94
CA THR A 1157 -22.47 -26.88 17.08
C THR A 1157 -22.78 -25.46 16.63
N ASP A 1158 -23.66 -24.77 17.34
CA ASP A 1158 -23.99 -23.38 17.02
C ASP A 1158 -22.94 -22.38 17.49
N SER A 1159 -23.11 -21.10 17.13
CA SER A 1159 -22.18 -20.02 17.50
C SER A 1159 -22.04 -19.78 19.02
N ASP A 1160 -22.98 -20.28 19.82
CA ASP A 1160 -22.93 -20.23 21.29
C ASP A 1160 -22.33 -21.53 21.89
N GLY A 1161 -21.77 -22.42 21.05
CA GLY A 1161 -21.13 -23.66 21.48
C GLY A 1161 -22.10 -24.79 21.85
N ARG A 1162 -23.39 -24.68 21.49
CA ARG A 1162 -24.42 -25.68 21.82
C ARG A 1162 -24.55 -26.72 20.72
N TYR A 1163 -24.71 -27.98 21.09
CA TYR A 1163 -25.05 -29.03 20.14
C TYR A 1163 -26.52 -28.95 19.73
N VAL A 1164 -26.77 -28.93 18.42
CA VAL A 1164 -28.09 -28.84 17.80
C VAL A 1164 -28.32 -30.04 16.89
N LEU A 1165 -29.34 -30.84 17.19
CA LEU A 1165 -29.85 -31.90 16.33
C LEU A 1165 -31.10 -31.42 15.60
N ILE A 1166 -31.06 -31.40 14.27
CA ILE A 1166 -32.21 -31.08 13.41
C ILE A 1166 -32.69 -32.37 12.72
N VAL A 1167 -33.99 -32.65 12.82
CA VAL A 1167 -34.63 -33.79 12.14
C VAL A 1167 -35.94 -33.35 11.48
N TYR A 1168 -35.98 -33.27 10.15
CA TYR A 1168 -37.21 -32.97 9.42
C TYR A 1168 -37.14 -33.40 7.95
N GLY A 1169 -38.31 -33.48 7.30
CA GLY A 1169 -38.41 -33.65 5.85
C GLY A 1169 -39.16 -32.52 5.16
N ILE A 1170 -39.04 -32.43 3.84
CA ILE A 1170 -39.57 -31.30 3.07
C ILE A 1170 -41.09 -31.16 3.26
N GLY A 1171 -41.82 -32.28 3.23
CA GLY A 1171 -43.23 -32.34 3.59
C GLY A 1171 -43.48 -32.92 4.99
N TRP A 1172 -44.74 -32.87 5.43
CA TRP A 1172 -45.16 -33.51 6.68
C TRP A 1172 -44.92 -35.03 6.70
N ARG A 1173 -45.01 -35.69 5.52
CA ARG A 1173 -44.73 -37.12 5.37
C ARG A 1173 -43.25 -37.40 5.55
N GLY A 1174 -42.39 -36.59 4.93
CA GLY A 1174 -40.94 -36.63 5.12
C GLY A 1174 -40.54 -36.40 6.57
N THR A 1175 -41.14 -35.43 7.26
CA THR A 1175 -40.87 -35.17 8.68
C THR A 1175 -41.24 -36.37 9.56
N PHE A 1176 -42.37 -37.02 9.29
CA PHE A 1176 -42.74 -38.26 9.98
C PHE A 1176 -41.81 -39.43 9.64
N ALA A 1177 -41.42 -39.57 8.38
CA ALA A 1177 -40.48 -40.59 7.91
C ALA A 1177 -39.08 -40.38 8.52
N ALA A 1178 -38.66 -39.13 8.69
CA ALA A 1178 -37.39 -38.76 9.31
C ALA A 1178 -37.31 -39.23 10.75
N ALA A 1179 -38.33 -38.90 11.55
CA ALA A 1179 -38.38 -39.31 12.95
C ALA A 1179 -38.47 -40.83 13.11
N LEU A 1180 -39.22 -41.50 12.23
CA LEU A 1180 -39.36 -42.96 12.25
C LEU A 1180 -38.06 -43.68 11.84
N TYR A 1181 -37.39 -43.19 10.79
CA TYR A 1181 -36.09 -43.73 10.36
C TYR A 1181 -35.01 -43.48 11.41
N PHE A 1182 -34.99 -42.30 12.01
CA PHE A 1182 -34.08 -41.97 13.10
C PHE A 1182 -34.27 -42.94 14.28
N ASP A 1183 -35.49 -43.12 14.79
CA ASP A 1183 -35.77 -44.04 15.91
C ASP A 1183 -35.49 -45.51 15.59
N LYS A 1184 -35.86 -45.98 14.39
CA LYS A 1184 -35.83 -47.42 14.06
C LYS A 1184 -34.53 -47.91 13.43
N GLN A 1185 -33.74 -47.03 12.81
CA GLN A 1185 -32.52 -47.41 12.08
C GLN A 1185 -31.30 -46.69 12.61
N MET A 1186 -31.33 -45.35 12.69
CA MET A 1186 -30.12 -44.59 13.05
C MET A 1186 -29.80 -44.66 14.54
N TRP A 1187 -30.78 -44.41 15.40
CA TRP A 1187 -30.59 -44.33 16.85
C TRP A 1187 -30.08 -45.65 17.47
N PRO A 1188 -30.59 -46.84 17.11
CA PRO A 1188 -30.08 -48.11 17.62
C PRO A 1188 -28.63 -48.40 17.20
N ASP A 1189 -28.15 -47.76 16.13
CA ASP A 1189 -26.82 -47.97 15.54
C ASP A 1189 -25.98 -46.69 15.47
N ILE A 1190 -26.33 -45.70 16.30
CA ILE A 1190 -25.83 -44.32 16.21
C ILE A 1190 -24.30 -44.22 16.33
N GLN A 1191 -23.68 -45.20 16.99
CA GLN A 1191 -22.22 -45.33 17.14
C GLN A 1191 -21.46 -45.59 15.82
N HIS A 1192 -22.16 -46.04 14.77
CA HIS A 1192 -21.60 -46.25 13.43
C HIS A 1192 -22.00 -45.16 12.44
N HIS A 1193 -22.70 -44.11 12.90
CA HIS A 1193 -23.06 -42.95 12.10
C HIS A 1193 -22.01 -41.85 12.25
N TYR A 1194 -20.93 -41.95 11.46
CA TYR A 1194 -19.73 -41.11 11.60
C TYR A 1194 -19.83 -39.70 10.99
N TYR A 1195 -20.89 -39.42 10.23
CA TYR A 1195 -21.11 -38.13 9.55
C TYR A 1195 -21.98 -37.21 10.38
N SER A 1196 -21.77 -35.89 10.25
CA SER A 1196 -22.53 -34.87 10.95
C SER A 1196 -23.96 -34.74 10.43
N TRP A 1197 -24.19 -35.04 9.15
CA TRP A 1197 -25.52 -35.03 8.54
C TRP A 1197 -25.74 -36.19 7.57
N TYR A 1198 -27.03 -36.54 7.40
CA TYR A 1198 -27.52 -37.56 6.47
C TYR A 1198 -28.77 -37.05 5.77
N ILE A 1199 -28.77 -37.15 4.44
CA ILE A 1199 -29.93 -36.87 3.60
C ILE A 1199 -30.47 -38.19 3.08
N VAL A 1200 -31.75 -38.44 3.34
CA VAL A 1200 -32.40 -39.72 3.06
C VAL A 1200 -33.63 -39.48 2.20
N SER A 1201 -33.76 -40.28 1.16
CA SER A 1201 -34.99 -40.36 0.36
C SER A 1201 -35.94 -41.38 0.94
N TRP A 1202 -37.22 -41.01 1.00
CA TRP A 1202 -38.32 -41.87 1.43
C TRP A 1202 -39.32 -42.05 0.29
N THR A 1203 -39.85 -43.26 0.12
CA THR A 1203 -40.90 -43.56 -0.85
C THR A 1203 -41.92 -44.54 -0.26
N ASP A 1204 -43.20 -44.15 -0.31
CA ASP A 1204 -44.38 -44.93 0.08
C ASP A 1204 -44.53 -46.17 -0.80
N ASN A 1205 -44.83 -47.32 -0.19
CA ASN A 1205 -45.16 -48.55 -0.90
C ASN A 1205 -46.52 -48.53 -1.64
N GLY A 1206 -47.23 -47.40 -1.61
CA GLY A 1206 -48.47 -47.14 -2.32
C GLY A 1206 -49.73 -47.31 -1.47
N ASN A 1207 -49.59 -47.40 -0.14
CA ASN A 1207 -50.71 -47.54 0.79
C ASN A 1207 -51.18 -46.19 1.38
N GLY A 1208 -50.46 -45.11 1.09
CA GLY A 1208 -50.79 -43.74 1.49
C GLY A 1208 -50.40 -43.39 2.92
N ARG A 1209 -49.59 -44.22 3.59
CA ARG A 1209 -49.08 -44.03 4.96
C ARG A 1209 -47.56 -43.96 4.96
N VAL A 1210 -47.00 -43.51 6.07
CA VAL A 1210 -45.55 -43.58 6.33
C VAL A 1210 -45.32 -44.80 7.23
N ASP A 1211 -44.63 -45.80 6.70
CA ASP A 1211 -44.34 -47.07 7.37
C ASP A 1211 -42.85 -47.21 7.73
N GLU A 1212 -42.54 -48.16 8.61
CA GLU A 1212 -41.17 -48.42 9.08
C GLU A 1212 -40.23 -48.90 7.95
N PRO A 1213 -38.91 -48.73 8.11
CA PRO A 1213 -37.91 -49.23 7.16
C PRO A 1213 -38.05 -50.73 6.91
N GLY A 1214 -38.20 -51.10 5.63
CA GLY A 1214 -38.48 -52.47 5.17
C GLY A 1214 -39.91 -52.66 4.64
N ALA A 1215 -40.87 -51.83 5.08
CA ALA A 1215 -42.20 -51.71 4.47
C ALA A 1215 -42.24 -50.55 3.47
N ASP A 1216 -41.71 -49.39 3.86
CA ASP A 1216 -41.37 -48.29 2.95
C ASP A 1216 -39.89 -48.32 2.60
N THR A 1217 -39.53 -47.65 1.49
CA THR A 1217 -38.14 -47.59 1.04
C THR A 1217 -37.47 -46.33 1.58
N TYR A 1218 -36.35 -46.52 2.27
CA TYR A 1218 -35.47 -45.48 2.78
C TYR A 1218 -34.09 -45.67 2.15
N THR A 1219 -33.51 -44.62 1.59
CA THR A 1219 -32.20 -44.69 0.96
C THR A 1219 -31.40 -43.44 1.27
N VAL A 1220 -30.24 -43.61 1.93
CA VAL A 1220 -29.28 -42.53 2.14
C VAL A 1220 -28.78 -42.08 0.78
N VAL A 1221 -29.04 -40.81 0.44
CA VAL A 1221 -28.69 -40.18 -0.84
C VAL A 1221 -27.36 -39.46 -0.74
N ALA A 1222 -27.10 -38.84 0.42
CA ALA A 1222 -25.85 -38.16 0.73
C ALA A 1222 -25.65 -38.13 2.25
N HIS A 1223 -24.40 -37.98 2.68
CA HIS A 1223 -23.99 -37.79 4.07
C HIS A 1223 -22.68 -36.99 4.09
N GLY A 1224 -22.39 -36.31 5.20
CA GLY A 1224 -21.18 -35.51 5.36
C GLY A 1224 -20.90 -35.12 6.79
#